data_AF-A0A1X1RSS1-F1
#
_entry.id   AF-A0A1X1RSS1-F1
#
_cell.length_a   1.000
_cell.length_b   1.000
_cell.length_c   1.000
_cell.angle_alpha   90.00
_cell.angle_beta   90.00
_cell.angle_gamma   90.00
#
_symmetry.space_group_name_H-M   'P 1'
#
loop_
_entity.id
_entity.type
_entity.pdbx_description
1 polymer ?
#
loop_
_entity_poly.entity_id
_entity_poly.type
_entity_poly.pdbx_seq_one_letter_code
_entity_poly.pdbx_strand_id
1 'polypeptide(L)'
;MIPTPSNTQWDEYLKWNAATAEVIYPVGNEAVPAYMDLETNELDAIAELARYTGPDPDKALAKAVRAVVVDGDKLDLQSLEFRTSAWNGRNNNEVPPPCLAFLAVSVLAAEDMGQSEEKLAAHAYYPRLARRLGMPEGDKSVETQYRKHAEFFWQCLNTWLANHDGNRGLPTAYALTHRYVGLPMSQALIREGDRRKFPEMFARYGLSPGMQIAPDALTRYLDDWLKPGSSAPGNLVKLWQRPTSHERIASIAAVELSNWDGVLPDSGTNQAVSLTARAGLVVNVRSGFRGSSLEIALGLRLPPDTDGRMQVLSRDQSWLQINLAPGTAGLWRTSYAEALDAESMLEGVVRLRRADDEDGPEYKHFPKQIIPLSYDELQSAFVETERLQLGVDSLLLVRMHAQNQAKINAAEQVRSALEQAARPGFEIVNALQGLPHGWALFKNVQLFRTPSTDVNELIPLAQNQLTIAGGLRIPSRLRKWSTLAPPEIRAIAQTESHLRVTIAHTDSDDVIHEWISDEGAIVAPLDELNLADADYRLSLFVGGGKDPVQQSSIRLRASSNVDVLWYDAPRLVYPLTDALSVVSASEQGDEIYASVVDGLVASGEESGVDPSVRATAAVNWGEPRPSAPRVPIQIGTPDPNSCVVTGAHYLVYPPFLGGWQPKYIHGTCRYCGLVKRSPGWIGNAGSRSAGQRSSANSAVEVRDLPKADDNQADWDAALDALKHLGGGPIASLNQIALQLEGTALFAENFRRALEILGHIAVERDERWRPARWEISPPCLAETADGEYRFTGFWTPDDIENVVDAAAAYGGQFAKHPSADAATEYGVTGISRGDASNLVAADSSVTVVDDAGIRMLRTLPRLSEVAAALPRAGMPGFDSAERFDVASASWVPTGDPYAAGAYRLRRGFETLYVFRSASDVESSTAALSPPFLAKHLAANMIGTSLVSYQIALKSVLVPLGSDLPGLYGRAIVAMSGALPQPKQLSFNQTRRASLVYPDVDRAAADLLATLFTT
;
A
#
# COMPACT_ATOMS: atom_id res chain seq x y z
N MET A 1 2.21 -47.48 -23.53
CA MET A 1 0.85 -47.66 -22.99
C MET A 1 0.99 -47.76 -21.49
N ILE A 2 0.68 -46.68 -20.78
CA ILE A 2 0.68 -46.63 -19.31
C ILE A 2 -0.60 -47.35 -18.86
N PRO A 3 -0.55 -48.30 -17.91
CA PRO A 3 -1.76 -48.86 -17.31
C PRO A 3 -2.43 -47.74 -16.50
N THR A 4 -3.47 -47.13 -17.05
CA THR A 4 -4.25 -46.13 -16.33
C THR A 4 -5.11 -46.82 -15.27
N PRO A 5 -5.15 -46.32 -14.01
CA PRO A 5 -6.06 -46.81 -12.99
C PRO A 5 -7.52 -46.81 -13.49
N SER A 6 -8.38 -47.67 -12.94
CA SER A 6 -9.79 -47.70 -13.36
C SER A 6 -10.44 -46.33 -13.13
N ASN A 7 -11.38 -45.92 -14.00
CA ASN A 7 -12.01 -44.60 -13.92
C ASN A 7 -12.59 -44.32 -12.52
N THR A 8 -13.10 -45.37 -11.86
CA THR A 8 -13.62 -45.35 -10.48
C THR A 8 -12.60 -45.01 -9.39
N GLN A 9 -11.32 -45.39 -9.53
CA GLN A 9 -10.28 -45.06 -8.55
C GLN A 9 -9.90 -43.58 -8.63
N TRP A 10 -9.82 -43.05 -9.86
CA TRP A 10 -9.58 -41.64 -10.11
C TRP A 10 -10.75 -40.76 -9.68
N ASP A 11 -11.99 -41.19 -9.93
CA ASP A 11 -13.18 -40.46 -9.47
C ASP A 11 -13.21 -40.34 -7.95
N GLU A 12 -12.87 -41.43 -7.23
CA GLU A 12 -12.79 -41.42 -5.79
C GLU A 12 -11.67 -40.50 -5.29
N TYR A 13 -10.47 -40.60 -5.85
CA TYR A 13 -9.36 -39.70 -5.53
C TYR A 13 -9.71 -38.22 -5.74
N LEU A 14 -10.38 -37.88 -6.86
CA LEU A 14 -10.75 -36.50 -7.16
C LEU A 14 -11.81 -35.94 -6.21
N LYS A 15 -12.68 -36.78 -5.62
CA LYS A 15 -13.57 -36.33 -4.53
C LYS A 15 -12.78 -35.90 -3.30
N TRP A 16 -11.81 -36.72 -2.88
CA TRP A 16 -10.92 -36.36 -1.77
C TRP A 16 -10.08 -35.11 -2.09
N ASN A 17 -9.65 -34.96 -3.34
CA ASN A 17 -8.93 -33.77 -3.80
C ASN A 17 -9.80 -32.49 -3.71
N ALA A 18 -11.03 -32.55 -4.21
CA ALA A 18 -11.97 -31.43 -4.13
C ALA A 18 -12.39 -31.13 -2.68
N ALA A 19 -12.65 -32.16 -1.87
CA ALA A 19 -12.94 -31.98 -0.45
C ALA A 19 -11.77 -31.33 0.31
N THR A 20 -10.54 -31.74 0.02
CA THR A 20 -9.33 -31.09 0.57
C THR A 20 -9.29 -29.61 0.18
N ALA A 21 -9.57 -29.29 -1.08
CA ALA A 21 -9.61 -27.91 -1.55
C ALA A 21 -10.64 -27.06 -0.80
N GLU A 22 -11.86 -27.57 -0.62
CA GLU A 22 -12.95 -26.82 0.00
C GLU A 22 -12.82 -26.66 1.51
N VAL A 23 -12.23 -27.64 2.22
CA VAL A 23 -12.03 -27.54 3.68
C VAL A 23 -10.79 -26.72 4.02
N ILE A 24 -9.66 -26.99 3.36
CA ILE A 24 -8.37 -26.37 3.71
C ILE A 24 -8.22 -25.00 3.04
N TYR A 25 -8.80 -24.82 1.85
CA TYR A 25 -8.72 -23.58 1.07
C TYR A 25 -10.12 -23.08 0.70
N PRO A 26 -10.99 -22.83 1.70
CA PRO A 26 -12.36 -22.37 1.46
C PRO A 26 -12.35 -21.02 0.76
N VAL A 27 -13.38 -20.75 -0.02
CA VAL A 27 -13.60 -19.40 -0.57
C VAL A 27 -13.94 -18.46 0.58
N GLY A 28 -13.16 -17.40 0.73
CA GLY A 28 -13.29 -16.42 1.80
C GLY A 28 -12.82 -15.03 1.38
N ASN A 29 -13.19 -14.04 2.19
CA ASN A 29 -12.85 -12.64 1.95
C ASN A 29 -11.54 -12.21 2.63
N GLU A 30 -10.99 -13.02 3.52
CA GLU A 30 -9.76 -12.72 4.25
C GLU A 30 -8.54 -13.34 3.56
N ALA A 31 -7.56 -12.51 3.23
CA ALA A 31 -6.30 -12.92 2.64
C ALA A 31 -5.30 -13.37 3.73
N VAL A 32 -5.55 -14.53 4.34
CA VAL A 32 -4.68 -15.09 5.37
C VAL A 32 -3.70 -16.12 4.78
N PRO A 33 -2.46 -16.23 5.31
CA PRO A 33 -1.55 -17.33 4.98
C PRO A 33 -2.26 -18.70 5.11
N ALA A 34 -2.41 -19.40 3.98
CA ALA A 34 -3.11 -20.68 3.93
C ALA A 34 -2.11 -21.83 4.10
N TYR A 35 -2.19 -22.50 5.25
CA TYR A 35 -1.40 -23.69 5.53
C TYR A 35 -2.26 -24.93 5.38
N MET A 36 -1.67 -26.01 4.85
CA MET A 36 -2.31 -27.33 4.85
C MET A 36 -2.21 -27.97 6.24
N ASP A 37 -2.94 -27.42 7.21
CA ASP A 37 -3.02 -27.91 8.60
C ASP A 37 -4.11 -28.98 8.68
N LEU A 38 -3.74 -30.22 9.03
CA LEU A 38 -4.65 -31.37 8.97
C LEU A 38 -4.97 -31.87 10.38
N GLU A 39 -5.49 -30.99 11.25
CA GLU A 39 -5.97 -31.44 12.56
C GLU A 39 -7.21 -32.35 12.41
N THR A 40 -7.60 -33.00 13.51
CA THR A 40 -8.67 -34.00 13.51
C THR A 40 -9.98 -33.45 12.95
N ASN A 41 -10.31 -32.18 13.23
CA ASN A 41 -11.56 -31.56 12.79
C ASN A 41 -11.58 -31.36 11.27
N GLU A 42 -10.46 -30.92 10.70
CA GLU A 42 -10.29 -30.69 9.26
C GLU A 42 -10.35 -32.03 8.51
N LEU A 43 -9.72 -33.08 9.03
CA LEU A 43 -9.81 -34.43 8.46
C LEU A 43 -11.24 -35.00 8.49
N ASP A 44 -11.97 -34.77 9.58
CA ASP A 44 -13.38 -35.17 9.69
C ASP A 44 -14.25 -34.43 8.66
N ALA A 45 -14.05 -33.11 8.49
CA ALA A 45 -14.76 -32.30 7.50
C ALA A 45 -14.43 -32.71 6.06
N ILE A 46 -13.15 -33.02 5.76
CA ILE A 46 -12.74 -33.51 4.44
C ILE A 46 -13.44 -34.85 4.14
N ALA A 47 -13.48 -35.77 5.11
CA ALA A 47 -14.18 -37.05 4.95
C ALA A 47 -15.67 -36.87 4.70
N GLU A 48 -16.33 -35.95 5.42
CA GLU A 48 -17.75 -35.65 5.22
C GLU A 48 -18.02 -35.15 3.79
N LEU A 49 -17.25 -34.18 3.29
CA LEU A 49 -17.38 -33.68 1.92
C LEU A 49 -17.02 -34.72 0.87
N ALA A 50 -16.04 -35.59 1.15
CA ALA A 50 -15.70 -36.74 0.31
C ALA A 50 -16.76 -37.86 0.36
N ARG A 51 -17.79 -37.72 1.22
CA ARG A 51 -18.88 -38.69 1.46
C ARG A 51 -18.41 -40.01 2.07
N TYR A 52 -17.36 -39.96 2.89
CA TYR A 52 -16.88 -41.08 3.68
C TYR A 52 -17.51 -41.09 5.07
N THR A 53 -17.99 -42.26 5.52
CA THR A 53 -18.71 -42.43 6.80
C THR A 53 -18.03 -43.41 7.76
N GLY A 54 -16.79 -43.82 7.46
CA GLY A 54 -16.02 -44.73 8.30
C GLY A 54 -15.31 -44.03 9.47
N PRO A 55 -14.79 -44.79 10.45
CA PRO A 55 -14.29 -44.25 11.72
C PRO A 55 -12.86 -43.66 11.64
N ASP A 56 -12.21 -43.72 10.49
CA ASP A 56 -10.79 -43.35 10.32
C ASP A 56 -10.58 -42.58 9.01
N PRO A 57 -10.87 -41.26 9.00
CA PRO A 57 -10.69 -40.36 7.85
C PRO A 57 -9.26 -40.34 7.30
N ASP A 58 -8.27 -40.29 8.20
CA ASP A 58 -6.85 -40.29 7.88
C ASP A 58 -6.46 -41.51 7.03
N LYS A 59 -6.78 -42.73 7.50
CA LYS A 59 -6.50 -43.94 6.71
C LYS A 59 -7.29 -44.01 5.41
N ALA A 60 -8.50 -43.45 5.38
CA ALA A 60 -9.33 -43.44 4.17
C ALA A 60 -8.73 -42.54 3.08
N LEU A 61 -8.29 -41.34 3.45
CA LEU A 61 -7.57 -40.42 2.57
C LEU A 61 -6.29 -41.09 2.03
N ALA A 62 -5.47 -41.66 2.91
CA ALA A 62 -4.23 -42.36 2.52
C ALA A 62 -4.50 -43.52 1.55
N LYS A 63 -5.60 -44.27 1.76
CA LYS A 63 -6.03 -45.35 0.86
C LYS A 63 -6.46 -44.85 -0.50
N ALA A 64 -7.20 -43.74 -0.57
CA ALA A 64 -7.64 -43.13 -1.82
C ALA A 64 -6.43 -42.63 -2.65
N VAL A 65 -5.48 -41.97 -2.00
CA VAL A 65 -4.21 -41.55 -2.63
C VAL A 65 -3.41 -42.74 -3.12
N ARG A 66 -3.22 -43.76 -2.27
CA ARG A 66 -2.48 -44.98 -2.62
C ARG A 66 -3.02 -45.65 -3.89
N ALA A 67 -4.33 -45.68 -4.07
CA ALA A 67 -4.97 -46.33 -5.22
C ALA A 67 -4.59 -45.71 -6.57
N VAL A 68 -4.06 -44.48 -6.58
CA VAL A 68 -3.69 -43.72 -7.77
C VAL A 68 -2.17 -43.61 -7.95
N VAL A 69 -1.42 -43.50 -6.85
CA VAL A 69 0.04 -43.24 -6.90
C VAL A 69 0.91 -44.48 -6.72
N VAL A 70 0.34 -45.64 -6.38
CA VAL A 70 1.11 -46.89 -6.22
C VAL A 70 0.73 -47.88 -7.32
N ASP A 71 1.72 -48.25 -8.16
CA ASP A 71 1.60 -49.29 -9.16
C ASP A 71 2.43 -50.52 -8.75
N GLY A 72 1.75 -51.65 -8.53
CA GLY A 72 2.33 -52.83 -7.90
C GLY A 72 2.87 -52.52 -6.50
N ASP A 73 4.18 -52.65 -6.34
CA ASP A 73 4.91 -52.40 -5.08
C ASP A 73 5.74 -51.10 -5.13
N LYS A 74 5.56 -50.24 -6.13
CA LYS A 74 6.37 -49.01 -6.32
C LYS A 74 5.51 -47.76 -6.35
N LEU A 75 6.08 -46.66 -5.87
CA LEU A 75 5.51 -45.33 -6.07
C LEU A 75 5.68 -44.95 -7.54
N ASP A 76 4.61 -44.46 -8.17
CA ASP A 76 4.62 -43.87 -9.50
C ASP A 76 3.76 -42.60 -9.54
N LEU A 77 4.42 -41.45 -9.66
CA LEU A 77 3.75 -40.14 -9.70
C LEU A 77 3.48 -39.66 -11.13
N GLN A 78 3.83 -40.42 -12.18
CA GLN A 78 3.68 -39.98 -13.57
C GLN A 78 2.22 -39.73 -13.96
N SER A 79 1.31 -40.61 -13.54
CA SER A 79 -0.12 -40.44 -13.85
C SER A 79 -0.72 -39.21 -13.17
N LEU A 80 -0.21 -38.85 -11.98
CA LEU A 80 -0.59 -37.65 -11.26
C LEU A 80 0.01 -36.41 -11.91
N GLU A 81 1.30 -36.44 -12.25
CA GLU A 81 1.99 -35.38 -12.99
C GLU A 81 1.30 -35.07 -14.32
N PHE A 82 0.97 -36.08 -15.13
CA PHE A 82 0.27 -35.87 -16.39
C PHE A 82 -1.05 -35.10 -16.23
N ARG A 83 -1.86 -35.44 -15.21
CA ARG A 83 -3.12 -34.75 -14.95
C ARG A 83 -2.92 -33.34 -14.41
N THR A 84 -1.94 -33.15 -13.52
CA THR A 84 -1.60 -31.82 -13.00
C THR A 84 -1.05 -30.92 -14.11
N SER A 85 -0.21 -31.43 -15.00
CA SER A 85 0.29 -30.69 -16.17
C SER A 85 -0.83 -30.33 -17.15
N ALA A 86 -1.78 -31.25 -17.38
CA ALA A 86 -2.97 -30.97 -18.19
C ALA A 86 -3.91 -29.94 -17.55
N TRP A 87 -3.99 -29.89 -16.22
CA TRP A 87 -4.70 -28.85 -15.48
C TRP A 87 -3.99 -27.49 -15.66
N ASN A 88 -2.68 -27.45 -15.46
CA ASN A 88 -1.86 -26.23 -15.55
C ASN A 88 -1.95 -25.59 -16.95
N GLY A 89 -1.91 -26.40 -18.02
CA GLY A 89 -1.98 -25.91 -19.39
C GLY A 89 -3.36 -25.40 -19.85
N ARG A 90 -4.44 -25.61 -19.07
CA ARG A 90 -5.79 -25.14 -19.43
C ARG A 90 -6.09 -23.72 -18.94
N ASN A 91 -5.25 -23.16 -18.08
CA ASN A 91 -5.45 -21.85 -17.44
C ASN A 91 -6.85 -21.70 -16.78
N ASN A 92 -7.47 -22.81 -16.36
CA ASN A 92 -8.74 -22.79 -15.66
C ASN A 92 -8.47 -22.70 -14.16
N ASN A 93 -8.66 -21.52 -13.61
CA ASN A 93 -8.37 -21.24 -12.21
C ASN A 93 -9.46 -21.78 -11.26
N GLU A 94 -10.70 -22.00 -11.70
CA GLU A 94 -11.80 -22.37 -10.78
C GLU A 94 -11.64 -23.77 -10.16
N VAL A 95 -11.01 -24.70 -10.89
CA VAL A 95 -10.87 -26.09 -10.45
C VAL A 95 -9.55 -26.27 -9.69
N PRO A 96 -9.54 -26.94 -8.51
CA PRO A 96 -8.31 -27.19 -7.77
C PRO A 96 -7.34 -28.11 -8.52
N PRO A 97 -6.02 -27.95 -8.34
CA PRO A 97 -5.03 -28.82 -8.97
C PRO A 97 -5.24 -30.27 -8.48
N PRO A 98 -5.11 -31.28 -9.36
CA PRO A 98 -5.43 -32.66 -9.00
C PRO A 98 -4.38 -33.32 -8.09
N CYS A 99 -3.45 -32.57 -7.48
CA CYS A 99 -2.40 -33.09 -6.59
C CYS A 99 -2.67 -32.86 -5.09
N LEU A 100 -3.70 -32.11 -4.70
CA LEU A 100 -3.93 -31.70 -3.30
C LEU A 100 -4.10 -32.88 -2.34
N ALA A 101 -4.84 -33.93 -2.70
CA ALA A 101 -5.02 -35.09 -1.83
C ALA A 101 -3.68 -35.81 -1.55
N PHE A 102 -2.81 -35.91 -2.56
CA PHE A 102 -1.45 -36.45 -2.37
C PHE A 102 -0.59 -35.54 -1.49
N LEU A 103 -0.67 -34.21 -1.69
CA LEU A 103 0.04 -33.25 -0.84
C LEU A 103 -0.41 -33.37 0.62
N ALA A 104 -1.70 -33.55 0.90
CA ALA A 104 -2.23 -33.75 2.25
C ALA A 104 -1.60 -34.97 2.95
N VAL A 105 -1.52 -36.12 2.26
CA VAL A 105 -0.82 -37.30 2.79
C VAL A 105 0.67 -37.03 3.04
N SER A 106 1.29 -36.19 2.20
CA SER A 106 2.70 -35.82 2.36
C SER A 106 2.95 -34.91 3.57
N VAL A 107 1.98 -34.09 3.95
CA VAL A 107 1.97 -33.25 5.17
C VAL A 107 1.75 -34.11 6.42
N LEU A 108 0.79 -35.03 6.41
CA LEU A 108 0.57 -35.98 7.52
C LEU A 108 1.85 -36.78 7.83
N ALA A 109 2.60 -37.18 6.79
CA ALA A 109 3.90 -37.83 6.97
C ALA A 109 4.97 -36.91 7.61
N ALA A 110 4.87 -35.59 7.44
CA ALA A 110 5.73 -34.61 8.09
C ALA A 110 5.32 -34.38 9.56
N GLU A 111 4.02 -34.36 9.87
CA GLU A 111 3.52 -34.28 11.26
C GLU A 111 4.01 -35.45 12.11
N ASP A 112 4.06 -36.65 11.53
CA ASP A 112 4.61 -37.86 12.17
C ASP A 112 6.11 -37.71 12.58
N MET A 113 6.84 -36.73 12.04
CA MET A 113 8.21 -36.43 12.45
C MET A 113 8.28 -35.67 13.79
N GLY A 114 7.20 -34.98 14.18
CA GLY A 114 7.11 -34.20 15.42
C GLY A 114 6.81 -35.02 16.68
N GLN A 115 6.26 -36.23 16.51
CA GLN A 115 5.79 -37.11 17.58
C GLN A 115 6.95 -37.87 18.26
N SER A 116 7.00 -37.84 19.60
CA SER A 116 8.15 -38.28 20.40
C SER A 116 8.22 -39.78 20.74
N GLU A 117 7.26 -40.59 20.29
CA GLU A 117 7.12 -41.98 20.74
C GLU A 117 7.68 -43.04 19.76
N GLU A 118 8.22 -42.64 18.61
CA GLU A 118 8.65 -43.58 17.57
C GLU A 118 10.15 -43.96 17.59
N LYS A 119 10.46 -45.21 17.19
CA LYS A 119 11.84 -45.74 17.03
C LYS A 119 12.59 -45.19 15.81
N LEU A 120 11.96 -44.37 14.99
CA LEU A 120 12.58 -43.73 13.82
C LEU A 120 13.29 -42.44 14.23
N ALA A 121 14.41 -42.14 13.57
CA ALA A 121 15.08 -40.86 13.77
C ALA A 121 14.14 -39.69 13.43
N ALA A 122 14.26 -38.59 14.19
CA ALA A 122 13.42 -37.40 14.06
C ALA A 122 13.50 -36.73 12.66
N HIS A 123 14.48 -37.09 11.83
CA HIS A 123 14.70 -36.58 10.47
C HIS A 123 14.28 -37.54 9.35
N ALA A 124 13.72 -38.72 9.66
CA ALA A 124 13.43 -39.76 8.67
C ALA A 124 12.06 -39.57 7.97
N TYR A 125 11.97 -38.64 7.03
CA TYR A 125 10.70 -38.32 6.32
C TYR A 125 10.21 -39.44 5.39
N TYR A 126 11.04 -39.89 4.43
CA TYR A 126 10.61 -40.86 3.42
C TYR A 126 10.08 -42.20 3.98
N PRO A 127 10.64 -42.77 5.07
CA PRO A 127 10.04 -43.93 5.74
C PRO A 127 8.60 -43.71 6.22
N ARG A 128 8.28 -42.51 6.70
CA ARG A 128 6.93 -42.15 7.17
C ARG A 128 5.96 -42.02 6.01
N LEU A 129 6.38 -41.36 4.92
CA LEU A 129 5.59 -41.30 3.69
C LEU A 129 5.32 -42.69 3.12
N ALA A 130 6.33 -43.57 3.10
CA ALA A 130 6.17 -44.97 2.69
C ALA A 130 5.14 -45.69 3.56
N ARG A 131 5.21 -45.56 4.89
CA ARG A 131 4.25 -46.14 5.82
C ARG A 131 2.81 -45.66 5.54
N ARG A 132 2.61 -44.35 5.36
CA ARG A 132 1.30 -43.75 5.05
C ARG A 132 0.73 -44.28 3.73
N LEU A 133 1.57 -44.53 2.73
CA LEU A 133 1.19 -45.13 1.44
C LEU A 133 1.09 -46.66 1.48
N GLY A 134 1.30 -47.30 2.65
CA GLY A 134 1.29 -48.76 2.79
C GLY A 134 2.41 -49.45 1.99
N MET A 135 3.55 -48.78 1.86
CA MET A 135 4.77 -49.25 1.19
C MET A 135 5.86 -49.62 2.21
N PRO A 136 6.86 -50.45 1.83
CA PRO A 136 8.01 -50.73 2.70
C PRO A 136 8.80 -49.46 3.04
N GLU A 137 9.12 -49.25 4.33
CA GLU A 137 9.79 -48.04 4.85
C GLU A 137 11.18 -47.73 4.25
N GLY A 138 11.82 -48.70 3.58
CA GLY A 138 13.11 -48.56 2.91
C GLY A 138 13.04 -48.49 1.37
N ASP A 139 11.85 -48.35 0.80
CA ASP A 139 11.68 -48.35 -0.65
C ASP A 139 12.26 -47.07 -1.30
N LYS A 140 13.26 -47.25 -2.17
CA LYS A 140 13.94 -46.15 -2.86
C LYS A 140 13.06 -45.43 -3.87
N SER A 141 11.99 -46.05 -4.35
CA SER A 141 11.04 -45.41 -5.28
C SER A 141 10.35 -44.22 -4.63
N VAL A 142 10.09 -44.27 -3.31
CA VAL A 142 9.46 -43.17 -2.58
C VAL A 142 10.32 -41.91 -2.62
N GLU A 143 11.60 -42.01 -2.24
CA GLU A 143 12.54 -40.89 -2.31
C GLU A 143 12.75 -40.41 -3.75
N THR A 144 12.94 -41.34 -4.70
CA THR A 144 13.25 -41.00 -6.09
C THR A 144 12.10 -40.27 -6.78
N GLN A 145 10.87 -40.78 -6.66
CA GLN A 145 9.70 -40.20 -7.31
C GLN A 145 9.27 -38.90 -6.62
N TYR A 146 9.28 -38.86 -5.28
CA TYR A 146 8.94 -37.64 -4.56
C TYR A 146 9.88 -36.50 -4.93
N ARG A 147 11.20 -36.72 -4.92
CA ARG A 147 12.17 -35.68 -5.33
C ARG A 147 12.01 -35.23 -6.77
N LYS A 148 11.53 -36.10 -7.66
CA LYS A 148 11.33 -35.77 -9.07
C LYS A 148 10.10 -34.88 -9.30
N HIS A 149 9.03 -35.05 -8.52
CA HIS A 149 7.72 -34.47 -8.83
C HIS A 149 7.15 -33.53 -7.76
N ALA A 150 7.65 -33.56 -6.51
CA ALA A 150 7.04 -32.82 -5.40
C ALA A 150 7.04 -31.30 -5.62
N GLU A 151 8.13 -30.72 -6.10
CA GLU A 151 8.23 -29.27 -6.32
C GLU A 151 7.16 -28.78 -7.28
N PHE A 152 6.99 -29.47 -8.41
CA PHE A 152 5.95 -29.16 -9.38
C PHE A 152 4.55 -29.19 -8.75
N PHE A 153 4.23 -30.17 -7.91
CA PHE A 153 2.92 -30.24 -7.25
C PHE A 153 2.69 -29.10 -6.26
N TRP A 154 3.67 -28.79 -5.42
CA TRP A 154 3.59 -27.66 -4.48
C TRP A 154 3.50 -26.31 -5.19
N GLN A 155 4.21 -26.18 -6.32
CA GLN A 155 4.16 -25.01 -7.17
C GLN A 155 2.80 -24.84 -7.85
N CYS A 156 2.15 -25.91 -8.31
CA CYS A 156 0.78 -25.87 -8.82
C CYS A 156 -0.22 -25.44 -7.73
N LEU A 157 -0.06 -25.89 -6.48
CA LEU A 157 -0.85 -25.39 -5.36
C LEU A 157 -0.64 -23.88 -5.15
N ASN A 158 0.61 -23.42 -5.08
CA ASN A 158 0.91 -22.00 -4.91
C ASN A 158 0.37 -21.16 -6.08
N THR A 159 0.47 -21.66 -7.32
CA THR A 159 -0.06 -21.01 -8.52
C THR A 159 -1.58 -20.90 -8.47
N TRP A 160 -2.27 -21.99 -8.07
CA TRP A 160 -3.72 -21.98 -7.91
C TRP A 160 -4.18 -20.97 -6.86
N LEU A 161 -3.54 -20.95 -5.68
CA LEU A 161 -3.82 -19.96 -4.63
C LEU A 161 -3.48 -18.53 -5.10
N ALA A 162 -2.38 -18.36 -5.83
CA ALA A 162 -1.98 -17.07 -6.37
C ALA A 162 -2.99 -16.51 -7.38
N ASN A 163 -3.51 -17.37 -8.24
CA ASN A 163 -4.51 -17.03 -9.25
C ASN A 163 -5.89 -16.72 -8.66
N HIS A 164 -6.14 -17.02 -7.39
CA HIS A 164 -7.34 -16.59 -6.66
C HIS A 164 -7.15 -15.27 -5.91
N ASP A 165 -5.96 -14.65 -6.00
CA ASP A 165 -5.60 -13.43 -5.28
C ASP A 165 -6.08 -13.43 -3.83
N GLY A 166 -5.80 -14.50 -3.07
CA GLY A 166 -6.18 -14.59 -1.66
C GLY A 166 -7.65 -14.90 -1.37
N ASN A 167 -8.53 -15.10 -2.36
CA ASN A 167 -9.90 -15.60 -2.15
C ASN A 167 -9.95 -17.02 -1.56
N ARG A 168 -8.86 -17.77 -1.66
CA ARG A 168 -8.70 -19.10 -1.05
C ARG A 168 -7.52 -19.14 -0.07
N GLY A 169 -7.13 -17.97 0.43
CA GLY A 169 -5.94 -17.72 1.24
C GLY A 169 -4.64 -17.57 0.42
N LEU A 170 -3.57 -17.15 1.11
CA LEU A 170 -2.29 -16.81 0.50
C LEU A 170 -1.36 -18.03 0.40
N PRO A 171 -0.54 -18.16 -0.66
CA PRO A 171 0.43 -19.26 -0.80
C PRO A 171 1.48 -19.25 0.31
N THR A 172 1.73 -20.41 0.95
CA THR A 172 2.71 -20.56 2.05
C THR A 172 3.72 -21.69 1.84
N ALA A 173 3.57 -22.51 0.79
CA ALA A 173 4.42 -23.68 0.56
C ALA A 173 5.77 -23.27 -0.03
N TYR A 174 6.68 -22.82 0.84
CA TYR A 174 8.04 -22.43 0.49
C TYR A 174 9.05 -23.23 1.32
N ALA A 175 10.14 -23.68 0.69
CA ALA A 175 11.23 -24.40 1.35
C ALA A 175 12.55 -23.66 1.14
N LEU A 176 13.05 -23.01 2.20
CA LEU A 176 14.35 -22.32 2.18
C LEU A 176 15.51 -23.31 2.33
N THR A 177 15.30 -24.42 3.03
CA THR A 177 16.26 -25.52 3.17
C THR A 177 15.60 -26.88 3.09
N HIS A 178 16.41 -27.91 2.83
CA HIS A 178 15.91 -29.26 2.52
C HIS A 178 14.88 -29.25 1.37
N ARG A 179 15.23 -28.61 0.25
CA ARG A 179 14.49 -28.46 -1.04
C ARG A 179 13.16 -29.23 -1.17
N TYR A 180 13.20 -30.56 -1.09
CA TYR A 180 12.02 -31.40 -1.24
C TYR A 180 11.20 -31.62 0.04
N VAL A 181 11.87 -31.91 1.16
CA VAL A 181 11.22 -32.30 2.42
C VAL A 181 10.78 -31.07 3.23
N GLY A 182 11.41 -29.92 3.01
CA GLY A 182 11.04 -28.64 3.62
C GLY A 182 9.62 -28.20 3.28
N LEU A 183 9.12 -28.53 2.08
CA LEU A 183 7.79 -28.13 1.60
C LEU A 183 6.65 -28.70 2.49
N PRO A 184 6.48 -30.03 2.63
CA PRO A 184 5.44 -30.58 3.51
C PRO A 184 5.66 -30.20 4.98
N MET A 185 6.92 -30.05 5.42
CA MET A 185 7.22 -29.64 6.80
C MET A 185 6.81 -28.20 7.10
N SER A 186 6.89 -27.29 6.12
CA SER A 186 6.47 -25.88 6.26
C SER A 186 4.97 -25.76 6.55
N GLN A 187 4.18 -26.76 6.15
CA GLN A 187 2.73 -26.78 6.29
C GLN A 187 2.24 -27.37 7.62
N ALA A 188 3.08 -28.19 8.28
CA ALA A 188 2.68 -29.10 9.36
C ALA A 188 3.13 -28.71 10.78
N LEU A 189 4.07 -27.76 10.94
CA LEU A 189 4.88 -27.68 12.18
C LEU A 189 4.31 -26.80 13.31
N ILE A 190 3.63 -25.70 13.00
CA ILE A 190 3.15 -24.73 13.99
C ILE A 190 1.64 -24.61 13.87
N ARG A 191 0.90 -24.88 14.94
CA ARG A 191 -0.56 -24.76 14.96
C ARG A 191 -1.00 -23.33 14.78
N GLU A 192 -2.19 -23.13 14.23
CA GLU A 192 -2.75 -21.80 14.02
C GLU A 192 -2.79 -20.94 15.29
N GLY A 193 -3.22 -21.51 16.41
CA GLY A 193 -3.26 -20.81 17.71
C GLY A 193 -1.89 -20.31 18.20
N ASP A 194 -0.82 -21.03 17.86
CA ASP A 194 0.56 -20.63 18.18
C ASP A 194 1.05 -19.54 17.20
N ARG A 195 0.70 -19.65 15.89
CA ARG A 195 1.07 -18.66 14.85
C ARG A 195 0.50 -17.26 15.15
N ARG A 196 -0.74 -17.18 15.64
CA ARG A 196 -1.41 -15.90 16.00
C ARG A 196 -0.67 -15.08 17.07
N LYS A 197 0.36 -15.62 17.73
CA LYS A 197 1.19 -14.92 18.72
C LYS A 197 2.44 -14.25 18.16
N PHE A 198 2.81 -14.51 16.90
CA PHE A 198 3.96 -13.85 16.26
C PHE A 198 3.83 -12.32 16.16
N PRO A 199 2.67 -11.73 15.80
CA PRO A 199 2.49 -10.27 15.79
C PRO A 199 2.87 -9.56 17.09
N GLU A 200 2.52 -10.15 18.24
CA GLU A 200 2.89 -9.61 19.57
C GLU A 200 4.43 -9.57 19.74
N MET A 201 5.12 -10.59 19.23
CA MET A 201 6.59 -10.66 19.25
C MET A 201 7.18 -9.59 18.34
N PHE A 202 6.69 -9.45 17.11
CA PHE A 202 7.19 -8.46 16.15
C PHE A 202 7.08 -7.03 16.68
N ALA A 203 5.90 -6.67 17.22
CA ALA A 203 5.68 -5.37 17.85
C ALA A 203 6.61 -5.14 19.05
N ARG A 204 6.83 -6.16 19.89
CA ARG A 204 7.70 -6.08 21.07
C ARG A 204 9.16 -5.76 20.71
N TYR A 205 9.66 -6.31 19.61
CA TYR A 205 11.03 -6.08 19.16
C TYR A 205 11.17 -4.92 18.16
N GLY A 206 10.09 -4.20 17.88
CA GLY A 206 10.09 -3.05 16.97
C GLY A 206 10.33 -3.44 15.51
N LEU A 207 9.92 -4.65 15.11
CA LEU A 207 9.93 -5.07 13.71
C LEU A 207 8.74 -4.44 12.99
N SER A 208 8.98 -3.97 11.77
CA SER A 208 7.93 -3.32 10.97
C SER A 208 7.02 -4.38 10.32
N PRO A 209 5.72 -4.09 10.14
CA PRO A 209 4.86 -4.92 9.31
C PRO A 209 5.38 -5.05 7.87
N GLY A 210 5.17 -6.21 7.25
CA GLY A 210 5.64 -6.51 5.89
C GLY A 210 7.17 -6.64 5.73
N MET A 211 7.93 -6.53 6.82
CA MET A 211 9.39 -6.55 6.80
C MET A 211 9.93 -7.92 6.37
N GLN A 212 10.82 -7.93 5.37
CA GLN A 212 11.46 -9.15 4.91
C GLN A 212 12.81 -9.35 5.62
N ILE A 213 12.85 -10.30 6.54
CA ILE A 213 14.08 -10.68 7.26
C ILE A 213 14.41 -12.15 6.94
N ALA A 214 15.68 -12.44 6.66
CA ALA A 214 16.16 -13.81 6.52
C ALA A 214 15.95 -14.61 7.84
N PRO A 215 15.52 -15.88 7.78
CA PRO A 215 15.21 -16.67 8.98
C PRO A 215 16.33 -16.64 10.05
N ASP A 216 17.59 -16.76 9.64
CA ASP A 216 18.74 -16.76 10.55
C ASP A 216 18.85 -15.48 11.41
N ALA A 217 18.44 -14.34 10.87
CA ALA A 217 18.44 -13.09 11.62
C ALA A 217 17.31 -13.04 12.66
N LEU A 218 16.18 -13.71 12.41
CA LEU A 218 15.07 -13.83 13.36
C LEU A 218 15.40 -14.73 14.56
N THR A 219 16.31 -15.70 14.38
CA THR A 219 16.72 -16.64 15.43
C THR A 219 17.14 -15.93 16.73
N ARG A 220 17.81 -14.78 16.65
CA ARG A 220 18.23 -14.02 17.85
C ARG A 220 17.07 -13.46 18.66
N TYR A 221 15.97 -13.09 18.01
CA TYR A 221 14.75 -12.60 18.66
C TYR A 221 13.96 -13.77 19.23
N LEU A 222 13.84 -14.85 18.45
CA LEU A 222 13.18 -16.08 18.88
C LEU A 222 13.88 -16.71 20.08
N ASP A 223 15.21 -16.68 20.14
CA ASP A 223 15.99 -17.11 21.30
C ASP A 223 15.68 -16.32 22.57
N ASP A 224 15.31 -15.05 22.45
CA ASP A 224 14.95 -14.21 23.58
C ASP A 224 13.47 -14.37 23.97
N TRP A 225 12.59 -14.46 22.98
CA TRP A 225 11.15 -14.62 23.15
C TRP A 225 10.75 -16.00 23.67
N LEU A 226 11.33 -17.07 23.10
CA LEU A 226 10.97 -18.48 23.38
C LEU A 226 11.75 -19.09 24.54
N LYS A 227 12.23 -18.26 25.49
CA LYS A 227 12.90 -18.75 26.70
C LYS A 227 11.93 -19.48 27.64
N PRO A 228 12.40 -20.49 28.40
CA PRO A 228 11.62 -21.08 29.48
C PRO A 228 11.16 -20.01 30.48
N GLY A 229 9.86 -19.97 30.78
CA GLY A 229 9.25 -18.97 31.68
C GLY A 229 8.92 -17.61 31.04
N SER A 230 9.02 -17.49 29.72
CA SER A 230 8.53 -16.34 28.96
C SER A 230 7.00 -16.31 28.84
N SER A 231 6.47 -15.21 28.28
CA SER A 231 5.06 -15.06 27.92
C SER A 231 4.68 -15.78 26.62
N ALA A 232 5.60 -16.51 25.98
CA ALA A 232 5.36 -17.19 24.72
C ALA A 232 4.60 -18.52 24.89
N PRO A 233 3.96 -19.06 23.84
CA PRO A 233 3.23 -20.32 23.92
C PRO A 233 4.10 -21.48 24.37
N GLY A 234 3.62 -22.25 25.36
CA GLY A 234 4.41 -23.34 25.97
C GLY A 234 4.80 -24.45 24.99
N ASN A 235 4.03 -24.65 23.92
CA ASN A 235 4.36 -25.60 22.85
C ASN A 235 5.55 -25.11 22.00
N LEU A 236 5.51 -23.85 21.54
CA LEU A 236 6.63 -23.23 20.82
C LEU A 236 7.92 -23.22 21.66
N VAL A 237 7.82 -22.92 22.96
CA VAL A 237 8.97 -22.97 23.87
C VAL A 237 9.58 -24.37 23.91
N LYS A 238 8.76 -25.44 23.96
CA LYS A 238 9.23 -26.84 23.92
C LYS A 238 9.86 -27.20 22.58
N LEU A 239 9.25 -26.80 21.47
CA LEU A 239 9.77 -27.06 20.13
C LEU A 239 11.11 -26.34 19.90
N TRP A 240 11.25 -25.10 20.38
CA TRP A 240 12.47 -24.30 20.28
C TRP A 240 13.63 -24.85 21.13
N GLN A 241 13.38 -25.74 22.11
CA GLN A 241 14.50 -26.43 22.78
C GLN A 241 15.21 -27.44 21.87
N ARG A 242 14.62 -27.81 20.71
CA ARG A 242 15.22 -28.73 19.75
C ARG A 242 15.96 -27.91 18.67
N PRO A 243 17.30 -28.00 18.54
CA PRO A 243 18.06 -27.21 17.56
C PRO A 243 17.57 -27.41 16.11
N THR A 244 17.12 -28.63 15.79
CA THR A 244 16.57 -28.97 14.46
C THR A 244 15.26 -28.23 14.13
N SER A 245 14.62 -27.57 15.09
CA SER A 245 13.36 -26.82 14.88
C SER A 245 13.58 -25.32 14.71
N HIS A 246 14.78 -24.80 15.02
CA HIS A 246 15.08 -23.37 15.04
C HIS A 246 14.84 -22.74 13.67
N GLU A 247 15.51 -23.29 12.67
CA GLU A 247 15.43 -22.85 11.28
C GLU A 247 14.00 -22.87 10.73
N ARG A 248 13.24 -23.91 11.06
CA ARG A 248 11.85 -24.08 10.60
C ARG A 248 10.91 -23.05 11.22
N ILE A 249 11.01 -22.85 12.54
CA ILE A 249 10.20 -21.85 13.24
C ILE A 249 10.61 -20.44 12.80
N ALA A 250 11.90 -20.20 12.55
CA ALA A 250 12.38 -18.92 12.02
C ALA A 250 11.88 -18.66 10.59
N SER A 251 11.79 -19.69 9.75
CA SER A 251 11.23 -19.59 8.40
C SER A 251 9.74 -19.24 8.43
N ILE A 252 8.96 -19.90 9.30
CA ILE A 252 7.54 -19.57 9.48
C ILE A 252 7.41 -18.14 10.03
N ALA A 253 8.18 -17.76 11.04
CA ALA A 253 8.16 -16.40 11.58
C ALA A 253 8.52 -15.34 10.52
N ALA A 254 9.43 -15.64 9.59
CA ALA A 254 9.76 -14.75 8.48
C ALA A 254 8.59 -14.58 7.50
N VAL A 255 7.90 -15.68 7.15
CA VAL A 255 6.69 -15.64 6.31
C VAL A 255 5.57 -14.87 7.01
N GLU A 256 5.33 -15.14 8.29
CA GLU A 256 4.35 -14.41 9.10
C GLU A 256 4.68 -12.91 9.19
N LEU A 257 5.94 -12.53 9.41
CA LEU A 257 6.35 -11.12 9.46
C LEU A 257 6.14 -10.41 8.11
N SER A 258 6.44 -11.10 7.00
CA SER A 258 6.27 -10.54 5.65
C SER A 258 4.80 -10.35 5.25
N ASN A 259 3.88 -11.11 5.86
CA ASN A 259 2.44 -11.01 5.64
C ASN A 259 1.70 -10.25 6.75
N TRP A 260 2.38 -9.94 7.85
CA TRP A 260 1.78 -9.19 8.95
C TRP A 260 1.49 -7.76 8.50
N ASP A 261 0.24 -7.35 8.64
CA ASP A 261 -0.25 -6.01 8.28
C ASP A 261 0.06 -4.96 9.36
N GLY A 262 0.31 -5.38 10.61
CA GLY A 262 0.55 -4.48 11.74
C GLY A 262 -0.60 -4.45 12.75
N VAL A 263 -1.68 -5.18 12.49
CA VAL A 263 -2.79 -5.37 13.42
C VAL A 263 -2.38 -6.39 14.47
N LEU A 264 -2.69 -6.10 15.73
CA LEU A 264 -2.46 -7.02 16.84
C LEU A 264 -3.75 -7.78 17.15
N PRO A 265 -3.69 -9.09 17.45
CA PRO A 265 -4.87 -9.82 17.91
C PRO A 265 -5.36 -9.27 19.25
N ASP A 266 -6.67 -9.25 19.47
CA ASP A 266 -7.29 -8.89 20.75
C ASP A 266 -6.76 -9.81 21.87
N SER A 267 -5.71 -9.35 22.54
CA SER A 267 -5.09 -10.05 23.65
C SER A 267 -5.65 -9.42 24.92
N GLY A 268 -6.60 -10.11 25.57
CA GLY A 268 -7.28 -9.68 26.80
C GLY A 268 -6.38 -9.52 28.05
N THR A 269 -5.11 -9.13 27.89
CA THR A 269 -4.14 -8.93 28.98
C THR A 269 -3.60 -7.50 28.98
N ASN A 270 -3.77 -6.77 30.09
CA ASN A 270 -3.28 -5.39 30.29
C ASN A 270 -1.76 -5.22 30.07
N GLN A 271 -0.96 -6.30 30.07
CA GLN A 271 0.49 -6.24 29.79
C GLN A 271 0.81 -6.01 28.31
N ALA A 272 -0.01 -6.50 27.37
CA ALA A 272 0.20 -6.29 25.94
C ALA A 272 0.00 -4.80 25.58
N VAL A 273 -1.05 -4.19 26.13
CA VAL A 273 -1.42 -2.77 25.92
C VAL A 273 -0.33 -1.79 26.40
N SER A 274 0.34 -2.08 27.53
CA SER A 274 1.39 -1.21 28.05
C SER A 274 2.72 -1.30 27.29
N LEU A 275 2.98 -2.40 26.58
CA LEU A 275 4.19 -2.59 25.77
C LEU A 275 4.08 -1.91 24.39
N THR A 276 2.85 -1.66 23.92
CA THR A 276 2.54 -1.14 22.57
C THR A 276 2.07 0.32 22.55
N ALA A 277 1.84 0.94 23.71
CA ALA A 277 1.45 2.36 23.82
C ALA A 277 2.63 3.33 23.55
N ARG A 278 3.14 3.32 22.31
CA ARG A 278 4.17 4.24 21.81
C ARG A 278 3.60 5.12 20.71
N ALA A 279 4.00 6.38 20.71
CA ALA A 279 3.85 7.26 19.56
C ALA A 279 5.17 7.28 18.80
N GLY A 280 5.11 7.28 17.47
CA GLY A 280 6.25 7.42 16.56
C GLY A 280 6.03 8.55 15.56
N LEU A 281 7.06 8.92 14.81
CA LEU A 281 6.92 9.88 13.71
C LEU A 281 6.51 9.19 12.40
N VAL A 282 5.66 9.87 11.65
CA VAL A 282 5.33 9.56 10.25
C VAL A 282 5.69 10.78 9.42
N VAL A 283 6.54 10.58 8.42
CA VAL A 283 7.16 11.66 7.66
C VAL A 283 6.91 11.46 6.17
N ASN A 284 6.52 12.54 5.49
CA ASN A 284 6.40 12.58 4.03
C ASN A 284 7.21 13.73 3.46
N VAL A 285 7.88 13.47 2.34
CA VAL A 285 8.52 14.51 1.53
C VAL A 285 7.57 14.80 0.37
N ARG A 286 7.00 16.00 0.35
CA ARG A 286 6.16 16.46 -0.76
C ARG A 286 7.04 17.08 -1.82
N SER A 287 6.73 16.80 -3.08
CA SER A 287 7.38 17.41 -4.24
C SER A 287 6.30 17.96 -5.15
N GLY A 288 6.25 19.27 -5.35
CA GLY A 288 5.25 19.87 -6.23
C GLY A 288 5.74 21.16 -6.88
N PHE A 289 4.88 21.79 -7.68
CA PHE A 289 5.20 22.99 -8.46
C PHE A 289 5.76 24.18 -7.63
N ARG A 290 5.49 24.21 -6.31
CA ARG A 290 6.02 25.25 -5.39
C ARG A 290 7.35 24.90 -4.72
N GLY A 291 7.96 23.77 -5.08
CA GLY A 291 9.14 23.20 -4.43
C GLY A 291 8.79 22.06 -3.49
N SER A 292 9.82 21.48 -2.86
CA SER A 292 9.66 20.38 -1.92
C SER A 292 9.33 20.88 -0.51
N SER A 293 8.60 20.09 0.27
CA SER A 293 8.34 20.36 1.68
C SER A 293 8.35 19.09 2.51
N LEU A 294 8.80 19.18 3.76
CA LEU A 294 8.75 18.10 4.73
C LEU A 294 7.46 18.21 5.55
N GLU A 295 6.78 17.09 5.70
CA GLU A 295 5.64 16.97 6.59
C GLU A 295 5.93 15.95 7.67
N ILE A 296 5.72 16.35 8.93
CA ILE A 296 5.97 15.51 10.11
C ILE A 296 4.66 15.38 10.89
N ALA A 297 4.22 14.15 11.12
CA ALA A 297 3.03 13.81 11.87
C ALA A 297 3.35 12.82 13.01
N LEU A 298 2.51 12.77 14.04
CA LEU A 298 2.57 11.72 15.06
C LEU A 298 1.71 10.53 14.63
N GLY A 299 2.27 9.33 14.67
CA GLY A 299 1.63 8.05 14.37
C GLY A 299 1.41 7.19 15.62
N LEU A 300 0.22 6.60 15.75
CA LEU A 300 -0.20 5.75 16.87
C LEU A 300 -0.92 4.52 16.32
N ARG A 301 -0.55 3.32 16.79
CA ARG A 301 -1.36 2.12 16.50
C ARG A 301 -2.48 2.03 17.52
N LEU A 302 -3.72 2.23 17.07
CA LEU A 302 -4.90 2.22 17.93
C LEU A 302 -5.80 1.03 17.61
N PRO A 303 -6.60 0.56 18.57
CA PRO A 303 -7.61 -0.48 18.35
C PRO A 303 -8.65 -0.09 17.26
N PRO A 304 -9.29 -1.07 16.60
CA PRO A 304 -10.23 -0.82 15.50
C PRO A 304 -11.47 0.01 15.88
N ASP A 305 -11.88 0.00 17.15
CA ASP A 305 -13.07 0.66 17.67
C ASP A 305 -12.83 2.11 18.12
N THR A 306 -11.64 2.67 17.85
CA THR A 306 -11.32 4.06 18.21
C THR A 306 -11.98 5.08 17.26
N ASP A 307 -12.34 6.25 17.78
CA ASP A 307 -12.90 7.36 17.00
C ASP A 307 -11.86 8.45 16.66
N GLY A 308 -10.58 8.22 16.99
CA GLY A 308 -9.47 9.10 16.70
C GLY A 308 -9.39 10.37 17.56
N ARG A 309 -10.31 10.57 18.52
CA ARG A 309 -10.29 11.75 19.41
C ARG A 309 -9.27 11.56 20.52
N MET A 310 -8.22 12.36 20.47
CA MET A 310 -7.10 12.29 21.40
C MET A 310 -6.91 13.64 22.10
N GLN A 311 -6.13 13.62 23.17
CA GLN A 311 -5.61 14.83 23.80
C GLN A 311 -4.09 14.79 23.80
N VAL A 312 -3.47 15.93 23.52
CA VAL A 312 -2.03 16.14 23.64
C VAL A 312 -1.74 17.07 24.80
N LEU A 313 -0.69 16.76 25.57
CA LEU A 313 -0.26 17.63 26.66
C LEU A 313 0.54 18.81 26.09
N SER A 314 -0.03 20.00 26.22
CA SER A 314 0.57 21.27 25.80
C SER A 314 1.69 21.71 26.74
N ARG A 315 2.54 22.64 26.27
CA ARG A 315 3.61 23.27 27.07
C ARG A 315 3.12 23.92 28.35
N ASP A 316 1.91 24.47 28.36
CA ASP A 316 1.28 25.06 29.55
C ASP A 316 0.69 24.03 30.53
N GLN A 317 0.93 22.74 30.30
CA GLN A 317 0.40 21.61 31.08
C GLN A 317 -1.12 21.40 30.97
N SER A 318 -1.80 22.06 30.01
CA SER A 318 -3.18 21.74 29.66
C SER A 318 -3.26 20.59 28.65
N TRP A 319 -4.32 19.79 28.74
CA TRP A 319 -4.64 18.79 27.72
C TRP A 319 -5.48 19.44 26.62
N LEU A 320 -4.93 19.53 25.41
CA LEU A 320 -5.60 20.09 24.25
C LEU A 320 -6.14 18.96 23.37
N GLN A 321 -7.37 19.09 22.90
CA GLN A 321 -7.95 18.13 21.98
C GLN A 321 -7.25 18.18 20.62
N ILE A 322 -6.96 17.01 20.09
CA ILE A 322 -6.42 16.77 18.76
C ILE A 322 -7.15 15.57 18.13
N ASN A 323 -7.08 15.44 16.82
CA ASN A 323 -7.75 14.42 16.06
C ASN A 323 -6.76 13.69 15.17
N LEU A 324 -6.80 12.38 15.26
CA LEU A 324 -6.06 11.51 14.37
C LEU A 324 -6.96 11.11 13.20
N ALA A 325 -6.39 11.11 12.01
CA ALA A 325 -6.96 10.48 10.83
C ALA A 325 -6.53 9.00 10.80
N PRO A 326 -7.45 8.06 10.51
CA PRO A 326 -7.10 6.66 10.34
C PRO A 326 -6.22 6.50 9.09
N GLY A 327 -5.16 5.71 9.22
CA GLY A 327 -4.36 5.18 8.12
C GLY A 327 -4.61 3.68 7.92
N THR A 328 -3.78 3.04 7.11
CA THR A 328 -3.85 1.59 6.86
C THR A 328 -3.32 0.81 8.07
N ALA A 329 -3.80 -0.42 8.26
CA ALA A 329 -3.33 -1.34 9.31
C ALA A 329 -3.32 -0.77 10.74
N GLY A 330 -4.35 0.01 11.08
CA GLY A 330 -4.52 0.57 12.43
C GLY A 330 -3.52 1.65 12.81
N LEU A 331 -2.70 2.18 11.88
CA LEU A 331 -1.84 3.34 12.13
C LEU A 331 -2.66 4.63 11.96
N TRP A 332 -2.93 5.32 13.06
CA TRP A 332 -3.60 6.61 13.09
C TRP A 332 -2.57 7.73 13.13
N ARG A 333 -2.80 8.83 12.40
CA ARG A 333 -1.86 9.95 12.32
C ARG A 333 -2.52 11.30 12.58
N THR A 334 -1.80 12.25 13.17
CA THR A 334 -2.33 13.61 13.39
C THR A 334 -2.81 14.24 12.09
N SER A 335 -4.01 14.80 12.10
CA SER A 335 -4.60 15.42 10.92
C SER A 335 -3.78 16.62 10.43
N TYR A 336 -3.62 16.74 9.12
CA TYR A 336 -2.94 17.86 8.46
C TYR A 336 -3.57 19.24 8.75
N ALA A 337 -4.79 19.25 9.29
CA ALA A 337 -5.51 20.45 9.67
C ALA A 337 -5.09 21.00 11.05
N GLU A 338 -4.40 20.20 11.85
CA GLU A 338 -3.92 20.51 13.20
C GLU A 338 -2.44 20.84 13.15
N ALA A 339 -2.09 22.13 13.22
CA ALA A 339 -0.70 22.55 13.18
C ALA A 339 -0.08 22.29 14.56
N LEU A 340 0.38 21.06 14.82
CA LEU A 340 1.38 20.82 15.86
C LEU A 340 2.70 21.43 15.40
N ASP A 341 3.40 22.09 16.32
CA ASP A 341 4.69 22.67 16.00
C ASP A 341 5.75 21.55 15.88
N ALA A 342 6.33 21.41 14.69
CA ALA A 342 7.26 20.35 14.37
C ALA A 342 8.54 20.39 15.23
N GLU A 343 9.02 21.58 15.61
CA GLU A 343 10.16 21.71 16.52
C GLU A 343 9.81 21.14 17.91
N SER A 344 8.65 21.51 18.44
CA SER A 344 8.16 21.00 19.72
C SER A 344 7.87 19.49 19.70
N MET A 345 7.50 18.92 18.55
CA MET A 345 7.33 17.48 18.39
C MET A 345 8.65 16.71 18.46
N LEU A 346 9.72 17.26 17.87
CA LEU A 346 11.03 16.60 17.84
C LEU A 346 11.84 16.81 19.12
N GLU A 347 11.67 17.95 19.78
CA GLU A 347 12.43 18.32 20.98
C GLU A 347 11.67 18.11 22.30
N GLY A 348 10.34 18.09 22.25
CA GLY A 348 9.45 17.93 23.39
C GLY A 348 9.20 16.48 23.80
N VAL A 349 8.65 16.29 25.00
CA VAL A 349 8.13 14.97 25.42
C VAL A 349 6.66 14.90 25.05
N VAL A 350 6.35 14.18 23.98
CA VAL A 350 4.97 14.00 23.53
C VAL A 350 4.26 13.06 24.49
N ARG A 351 3.11 13.49 24.99
CA ARG A 351 2.19 12.67 25.78
C ARG A 351 0.79 12.80 25.21
N LEU A 352 0.21 11.67 24.89
CA LEU A 352 -1.11 11.55 24.26
C LEU A 352 -1.97 10.60 25.07
N ARG A 353 -3.26 10.91 25.18
CA ARG A 353 -4.27 10.02 25.78
C ARG A 353 -5.57 10.09 24.99
N ARG A 354 -6.41 9.08 25.16
CA ARG A 354 -7.76 9.08 24.59
C ARG A 354 -8.59 10.19 25.23
N ALA A 355 -9.42 10.87 24.44
CA ALA A 355 -10.27 11.95 24.94
C ALA A 355 -11.46 11.42 25.77
N ASP A 356 -11.88 10.18 25.54
CA ASP A 356 -12.99 9.49 26.20
C ASP A 356 -12.56 8.58 27.37
N ASP A 357 -11.26 8.36 27.55
CA ASP A 357 -10.69 7.48 28.57
C ASP A 357 -9.44 8.12 29.21
N GLU A 358 -9.66 8.92 30.26
CA GLU A 358 -8.59 9.62 30.97
C GLU A 358 -7.69 8.70 31.81
N ASP A 359 -8.21 7.55 32.23
CA ASP A 359 -7.51 6.53 33.03
C ASP A 359 -6.81 5.47 32.15
N GLY A 360 -6.99 5.56 30.83
CA GLY A 360 -6.41 4.68 29.82
C GLY A 360 -4.89 4.84 29.64
N PRO A 361 -4.27 4.05 28.74
CA PRO A 361 -2.84 4.11 28.49
C PRO A 361 -2.41 5.45 27.88
N GLU A 362 -1.32 6.02 28.40
CA GLU A 362 -0.65 7.17 27.78
C GLU A 362 0.32 6.72 26.69
N TYR A 363 0.18 7.28 25.49
CA TYR A 363 1.12 7.10 24.39
C TYR A 363 2.20 8.17 24.47
N LYS A 364 3.46 7.74 24.39
CA LYS A 364 4.62 8.62 24.60
C LYS A 364 5.56 8.54 23.41
N HIS A 365 6.08 9.70 23.00
CA HIS A 365 7.23 9.82 22.13
C HIS A 365 8.29 10.66 22.85
N PHE A 366 9.52 10.14 22.87
CA PHE A 366 10.64 10.80 23.51
C PHE A 366 11.55 11.42 22.45
N PRO A 367 12.06 12.62 22.69
CA PRO A 367 12.95 13.30 21.75
C PRO A 367 14.29 12.55 21.63
N LYS A 368 14.79 12.46 20.40
CA LYS A 368 16.01 11.74 20.01
C LYS A 368 16.96 12.68 19.27
N GLN A 369 18.26 12.38 19.25
CA GLN A 369 19.25 13.16 18.49
C GLN A 369 19.33 12.73 17.02
N ILE A 370 19.08 11.44 16.77
CA ILE A 370 19.08 10.80 15.45
C ILE A 370 17.80 9.97 15.37
N ILE A 371 17.00 10.22 14.35
CA ILE A 371 15.71 9.55 14.14
C ILE A 371 15.78 8.84 12.79
N PRO A 372 16.02 7.52 12.76
CA PRO A 372 15.95 6.75 11.54
C PRO A 372 14.49 6.49 11.16
N LEU A 373 14.13 6.85 9.94
CA LEU A 373 12.81 6.62 9.37
C LEU A 373 12.98 5.66 8.18
N SER A 374 12.27 4.54 8.16
CA SER A 374 12.28 3.61 7.03
C SER A 374 11.00 3.80 6.22
N TYR A 375 11.08 3.67 4.90
CA TYR A 375 9.90 3.71 4.04
C TYR A 375 9.01 2.50 4.34
N ASP A 376 7.77 2.76 4.75
CA ASP A 376 6.73 1.76 4.97
C ASP A 376 5.81 1.78 3.75
N GLU A 377 5.89 0.72 2.94
CA GLU A 377 5.11 0.60 1.71
C GLU A 377 3.59 0.54 1.97
N LEU A 378 3.14 0.01 3.12
CA LEU A 378 1.70 -0.05 3.47
C LEU A 378 1.14 1.33 3.78
N GLN A 379 1.97 2.20 4.35
CA GLN A 379 1.62 3.58 4.70
C GLN A 379 1.95 4.59 3.59
N SER A 380 2.74 4.17 2.60
CA SER A 380 3.36 5.03 1.58
C SER A 380 4.03 6.27 2.20
N ALA A 381 4.72 6.06 3.33
CA ALA A 381 5.31 7.11 4.14
C ALA A 381 6.55 6.60 4.89
N PHE A 382 7.42 7.49 5.34
CA PHE A 382 8.56 7.12 6.17
C PHE A 382 8.13 7.05 7.64
N VAL A 383 8.27 5.88 8.25
CA VAL A 383 7.86 5.62 9.63
C VAL A 383 9.09 5.50 10.52
N GLU A 384 9.02 6.07 11.73
CA GLU A 384 10.10 5.98 12.70
C GLU A 384 10.42 4.53 13.07
N THR A 385 11.71 4.22 13.01
CA THR A 385 12.27 2.93 13.39
C THR A 385 13.30 3.12 14.50
N GLU A 386 13.71 2.02 15.14
CA GLU A 386 14.78 2.08 16.13
C GLU A 386 16.16 2.14 15.47
N ARG A 387 16.31 1.56 14.27
CA ARG A 387 17.58 1.45 13.52
C ARG A 387 17.36 1.42 12.02
N LEU A 388 18.36 1.88 11.27
CA LEU A 388 18.44 1.67 9.82
C LEU A 388 18.47 0.17 9.46
N GLN A 389 17.96 -0.13 8.28
CA GLN A 389 17.93 -1.47 7.70
C GLN A 389 18.80 -1.50 6.44
N LEU A 390 19.32 -2.68 6.09
CA LEU A 390 20.08 -2.85 4.86
C LEU A 390 19.12 -2.85 3.65
N GLY A 391 19.50 -2.21 2.55
CA GLY A 391 18.74 -2.22 1.29
C GLY A 391 17.37 -1.53 1.32
N VAL A 392 16.97 -0.88 2.42
CA VAL A 392 15.67 -0.21 2.57
C VAL A 392 15.81 1.31 2.41
N ASP A 393 14.85 1.93 1.73
CA ASP A 393 14.78 3.39 1.59
C ASP A 393 14.55 4.05 2.94
N SER A 394 15.43 4.99 3.29
CA SER A 394 15.42 5.62 4.61
C SER A 394 15.60 7.13 4.53
N LEU A 395 15.04 7.82 5.53
CA LEU A 395 15.35 9.20 5.89
C LEU A 395 16.00 9.22 7.27
N LEU A 396 16.87 10.20 7.52
CA LEU A 396 17.33 10.51 8.88
C LEU A 396 17.03 11.97 9.20
N LEU A 397 16.34 12.21 10.31
CA LEU A 397 16.32 13.51 10.95
C LEU A 397 17.42 13.55 11.99
N VAL A 398 18.35 14.50 11.84
CA VAL A 398 19.52 14.63 12.71
C VAL A 398 19.60 16.03 13.27
N ARG A 399 19.78 16.14 14.58
CA ARG A 399 19.98 17.43 15.25
C ARG A 399 21.38 17.96 14.96
N MET A 400 21.46 19.21 14.49
CA MET A 400 22.73 19.85 14.09
C MET A 400 23.53 20.38 15.28
N HIS A 401 22.88 20.83 16.34
CA HIS A 401 23.54 21.45 17.51
C HIS A 401 22.88 21.01 18.83
N ALA A 402 23.65 20.40 19.73
CA ALA A 402 23.22 20.22 21.12
C ALA A 402 23.59 21.48 21.92
N GLN A 403 22.62 22.13 22.58
CA GLN A 403 22.78 23.40 23.30
C GLN A 403 23.93 23.40 24.35
N ASN A 404 24.44 22.24 24.78
CA ASN A 404 25.46 22.12 25.83
C ASN A 404 26.61 21.12 25.54
N GLN A 405 26.79 20.62 24.31
CA GLN A 405 27.92 19.72 23.97
C GLN A 405 28.61 20.14 22.66
N ALA A 406 29.53 21.10 22.73
CA ALA A 406 30.35 21.54 21.59
C ALA A 406 31.30 20.46 21.01
N LYS A 407 31.30 19.22 21.53
CA LYS A 407 32.27 18.16 21.15
C LYS A 407 31.72 17.05 20.25
N ILE A 408 30.40 16.93 20.06
CA ILE A 408 29.82 15.84 19.26
C ILE A 408 28.92 16.45 18.18
N ASN A 409 29.44 16.54 16.96
CA ASN A 409 28.64 16.89 15.79
C ASN A 409 27.98 15.60 15.26
N ALA A 410 26.76 15.33 15.72
CA ALA A 410 26.01 14.14 15.33
C ALA A 410 25.79 14.07 13.81
N ALA A 411 25.54 15.21 13.15
CA ALA A 411 25.39 15.28 11.70
C ALA A 411 26.66 14.86 10.95
N GLU A 412 27.84 15.27 11.42
CA GLU A 412 29.11 14.85 10.80
C GLU A 412 29.42 13.37 11.07
N GLN A 413 29.09 12.85 12.25
CA GLN A 413 29.21 11.41 12.55
C GLN A 413 28.30 10.57 11.65
N VAL A 414 27.05 10.99 11.48
CA VAL A 414 26.09 10.35 10.57
C VAL A 414 26.61 10.43 9.14
N ARG A 415 27.02 11.60 8.67
CA ARG A 415 27.60 11.78 7.33
C ARG A 415 28.77 10.84 7.08
N SER A 416 29.76 10.81 7.98
CA SER A 416 30.93 9.93 7.83
C SER A 416 30.55 8.46 7.85
N ALA A 417 29.53 8.06 8.61
CA ALA A 417 29.04 6.68 8.62
C ALA A 417 28.33 6.33 7.30
N LEU A 418 27.52 7.23 6.75
CA LEU A 418 26.83 7.03 5.47
C LEU A 418 27.80 7.03 4.28
N GLU A 419 28.80 7.90 4.25
CA GLU A 419 29.84 7.89 3.19
C GLU A 419 30.64 6.57 3.13
N GLN A 420 30.70 5.83 4.24
CA GLN A 420 31.34 4.52 4.30
C GLN A 420 30.41 3.36 3.93
N ALA A 421 29.10 3.54 4.04
CA ALA A 421 28.19 2.41 4.18
C ALA A 421 26.88 2.49 3.38
N ALA A 422 26.51 3.67 2.91
CA ALA A 422 25.32 3.90 2.10
C ALA A 422 25.67 3.91 0.60
N ARG A 423 24.68 3.54 -0.22
CA ARG A 423 24.73 3.74 -1.67
C ARG A 423 24.98 5.23 -1.97
N PRO A 424 25.83 5.56 -2.96
CA PRO A 424 26.04 6.94 -3.38
C PRO A 424 24.73 7.60 -3.81
N GLY A 425 24.56 8.89 -3.54
CA GLY A 425 23.37 9.66 -3.96
C GLY A 425 22.53 10.23 -2.82
N PHE A 426 22.83 9.92 -1.55
CA PHE A 426 22.14 10.57 -0.44
C PHE A 426 22.44 12.08 -0.40
N GLU A 427 21.45 12.87 0.02
CA GLU A 427 21.54 14.32 0.10
C GLU A 427 21.31 14.83 1.52
N ILE A 428 21.96 15.94 1.88
CA ILE A 428 21.81 16.61 3.18
C ILE A 428 21.09 17.94 2.97
N VAL A 429 19.86 18.03 3.48
CA VAL A 429 19.00 19.20 3.37
C VAL A 429 18.94 19.91 4.73
N ASN A 430 19.50 21.12 4.79
CA ASN A 430 19.53 21.93 6.02
C ASN A 430 18.39 22.96 6.10
N ALA A 431 17.66 23.17 5.00
CA ALA A 431 16.55 24.10 4.92
C ALA A 431 15.51 23.57 3.93
N LEU A 432 14.31 23.32 4.43
CA LEU A 432 13.17 22.83 3.66
C LEU A 432 11.90 23.34 4.36
N GLN A 433 10.85 23.69 3.61
CA GLN A 433 9.59 24.06 4.25
C GLN A 433 9.09 22.89 5.11
N GLY A 434 8.86 23.13 6.41
CA GLY A 434 8.43 22.10 7.37
C GLY A 434 9.57 21.35 8.07
N LEU A 435 10.84 21.56 7.70
CA LEU A 435 11.99 21.11 8.48
C LEU A 435 12.28 22.11 9.61
N PRO A 436 12.28 21.69 10.89
CA PRO A 436 12.55 22.59 12.02
C PRO A 436 13.96 23.20 12.01
N HIS A 437 14.10 24.38 12.60
CA HIS A 437 15.41 25.01 12.78
C HIS A 437 16.33 24.13 13.63
N GLY A 438 17.62 24.06 13.28
CA GLY A 438 18.60 23.26 14.01
C GLY A 438 18.57 21.76 13.69
N TRP A 439 17.78 21.33 12.71
CA TRP A 439 17.73 19.96 12.21
C TRP A 439 18.21 19.88 10.75
N ALA A 440 18.79 18.74 10.39
CA ALA A 440 19.09 18.37 9.01
C ALA A 440 18.34 17.10 8.64
N LEU A 441 17.86 17.06 7.39
CA LEU A 441 17.26 15.90 6.77
C LEU A 441 18.31 15.25 5.86
N PHE A 442 18.62 13.99 6.12
CA PHE A 442 19.33 13.14 5.16
C PHE A 442 18.27 12.39 4.35
N LYS A 443 18.21 12.61 3.04
CA LYS A 443 17.30 11.91 2.12
C LYS A 443 18.06 11.00 1.15
N ASN A 444 17.34 10.07 0.54
CA ASN A 444 17.88 9.07 -0.39
C ASN A 444 18.96 8.19 0.27
N VAL A 445 18.74 7.85 1.54
CA VAL A 445 19.66 7.01 2.31
C VAL A 445 19.28 5.55 2.12
N GLN A 446 20.20 4.77 1.54
CA GLN A 446 20.06 3.32 1.40
C GLN A 446 21.33 2.67 1.93
N LEU A 447 21.23 1.91 3.01
CA LEU A 447 22.39 1.32 3.67
C LEU A 447 22.75 -0.04 3.04
N PHE A 448 23.98 -0.22 2.56
CA PHE A 448 24.46 -1.47 1.96
C PHE A 448 25.51 -2.19 2.82
N ARG A 449 26.08 -1.48 3.78
CA ARG A 449 27.11 -1.99 4.69
C ARG A 449 26.78 -1.61 6.12
N THR A 450 27.22 -2.42 7.08
CA THR A 450 27.21 -1.99 8.49
C THR A 450 28.29 -0.93 8.72
N PRO A 451 27.96 0.31 9.10
CA PRO A 451 28.94 1.35 9.32
C PRO A 451 29.77 1.07 10.58
N SER A 452 31.06 1.44 10.56
CA SER A 452 31.93 1.37 11.74
C SER A 452 31.70 2.57 12.65
N THR A 453 30.62 2.54 13.44
CA THR A 453 30.21 3.64 14.33
C THR A 453 29.79 3.13 15.72
N ASP A 454 29.81 4.03 16.71
CA ASP A 454 29.27 3.79 18.06
C ASP A 454 27.78 4.23 18.17
N VAL A 455 27.19 4.74 17.08
CA VAL A 455 25.79 5.16 16.97
C VAL A 455 24.90 3.95 16.65
N ASN A 456 24.08 3.51 17.61
CA ASN A 456 23.29 2.27 17.48
C ASN A 456 22.20 2.38 16.40
N GLU A 457 21.65 3.57 16.19
CA GLU A 457 20.60 3.91 15.23
C GLU A 457 21.04 3.62 13.77
N LEU A 458 22.34 3.61 13.50
CA LEU A 458 22.92 3.36 12.18
C LEU A 458 23.37 1.89 11.98
N ILE A 459 23.28 1.05 13.01
CA ILE A 459 23.79 -0.34 12.96
C ILE A 459 22.63 -1.29 12.65
N PRO A 460 22.54 -1.82 11.41
CA PRO A 460 21.48 -2.74 11.02
C PRO A 460 21.57 -4.06 11.77
N LEU A 461 20.44 -4.78 11.79
CA LEU A 461 20.28 -6.02 12.55
C LEU A 461 20.60 -7.26 11.71
N ALA A 462 20.22 -7.24 10.43
CA ALA A 462 20.47 -8.33 9.48
C ALA A 462 21.90 -8.27 8.92
N GLN A 463 22.44 -9.45 8.59
CA GLN A 463 23.77 -9.58 7.95
C GLN A 463 23.67 -9.87 6.44
N ASN A 464 22.64 -10.60 6.02
CA ASN A 464 22.35 -10.85 4.61
C ASN A 464 20.91 -10.44 4.34
N GLN A 465 20.65 -9.81 3.19
CA GLN A 465 19.33 -9.30 2.86
C GLN A 465 19.14 -9.25 1.34
N LEU A 466 18.07 -9.90 0.87
CA LEU A 466 17.45 -9.66 -0.43
C LEU A 466 16.22 -8.77 -0.21
N THR A 467 16.15 -7.64 -0.90
CA THR A 467 15.06 -6.68 -0.82
C THR A 467 14.58 -6.33 -2.22
N ILE A 468 13.26 -6.34 -2.40
CA ILE A 468 12.58 -5.83 -3.58
C ILE A 468 12.08 -4.44 -3.19
N ALA A 469 12.62 -3.41 -3.85
CA ALA A 469 12.37 -2.01 -3.51
C ALA A 469 11.92 -1.23 -4.75
N GLY A 470 11.24 -0.10 -4.53
CA GLY A 470 10.72 0.72 -5.61
C GLY A 470 9.69 0.00 -6.49
N GLY A 471 9.57 0.49 -7.72
CA GLY A 471 8.48 0.13 -8.63
C GLY A 471 7.12 0.62 -8.15
N LEU A 472 6.11 0.52 -9.02
CA LEU A 472 4.74 0.80 -8.65
C LEU A 472 4.04 -0.50 -8.24
N ARG A 473 3.64 -0.61 -6.97
CA ARG A 473 2.84 -1.76 -6.53
C ARG A 473 1.37 -1.58 -6.91
N ILE A 474 0.78 -2.67 -7.35
CA ILE A 474 -0.66 -2.75 -7.60
C ILE A 474 -1.34 -3.22 -6.30
N PRO A 475 -2.34 -2.49 -5.78
CA PRO A 475 -3.16 -2.92 -4.66
C PRO A 475 -3.82 -4.26 -4.92
N SER A 476 -3.37 -5.30 -4.23
CA SER A 476 -3.96 -6.63 -4.28
C SER A 476 -3.64 -7.40 -3.00
N ARG A 477 -4.34 -8.51 -2.80
CA ARG A 477 -4.10 -9.38 -1.64
C ARG A 477 -2.74 -10.06 -1.72
N LEU A 478 -2.24 -10.29 -2.94
CA LEU A 478 -0.84 -10.69 -3.18
C LEU A 478 0.00 -9.49 -3.59
N ARG A 479 1.29 -9.50 -3.27
CA ARG A 479 2.21 -8.46 -3.73
C ARG A 479 2.41 -8.57 -5.25
N LYS A 480 1.95 -7.55 -5.98
CA LYS A 480 2.07 -7.37 -7.44
C LYS A 480 2.66 -5.99 -7.75
N TRP A 481 3.31 -5.87 -8.91
CA TRP A 481 3.84 -4.61 -9.43
C TRP A 481 3.38 -4.38 -10.85
N SER A 482 3.34 -3.10 -11.24
CA SER A 482 3.18 -2.71 -12.63
C SER A 482 4.36 -3.19 -13.45
N THR A 483 4.09 -3.76 -14.62
CA THR A 483 5.11 -4.10 -15.61
C THR A 483 5.75 -2.83 -16.20
N LEU A 484 5.04 -1.70 -16.22
CA LEU A 484 5.56 -0.41 -16.73
C LEU A 484 6.53 0.25 -15.74
N ALA A 485 6.37 -0.02 -14.45
CA ALA A 485 7.26 0.47 -13.38
C ALA A 485 7.67 -0.69 -12.47
N PRO A 486 8.49 -1.63 -12.95
CA PRO A 486 8.91 -2.79 -12.16
C PRO A 486 9.87 -2.37 -11.05
N PRO A 487 10.00 -3.18 -9.98
CA PRO A 487 10.88 -2.85 -8.86
C PRO A 487 12.36 -3.04 -9.19
N GLU A 488 13.23 -2.55 -8.32
CA GLU A 488 14.67 -2.89 -8.30
C GLU A 488 14.97 -3.98 -7.26
N ILE A 489 16.00 -4.77 -7.53
CA ILE A 489 16.49 -5.82 -6.65
C ILE A 489 17.74 -5.34 -5.94
N ARG A 490 17.74 -5.43 -4.61
CA ARG A 490 18.89 -5.09 -3.77
C ARG A 490 19.29 -6.33 -2.98
N ALA A 491 20.48 -6.85 -3.20
CA ALA A 491 21.01 -8.00 -2.49
C ALA A 491 22.33 -7.65 -1.80
N ILE A 492 22.48 -8.07 -0.54
CA ILE A 492 23.57 -7.68 0.34
C ILE A 492 24.03 -8.90 1.15
N ALA A 493 25.35 -9.12 1.22
CA ALA A 493 25.98 -10.05 2.16
C ALA A 493 27.14 -9.36 2.88
N GLN A 494 27.00 -9.17 4.20
CA GLN A 494 28.04 -8.47 4.97
C GLN A 494 29.34 -9.26 5.10
N THR A 495 29.29 -10.59 5.18
CA THR A 495 30.45 -11.43 5.53
C THR A 495 31.14 -12.08 4.34
N GLU A 496 30.50 -12.09 3.18
CA GLU A 496 30.94 -12.79 1.97
C GLU A 496 30.92 -11.81 0.80
N SER A 497 31.99 -11.79 0.00
CA SER A 497 32.09 -10.89 -1.14
C SER A 497 31.38 -11.44 -2.38
N HIS A 498 31.33 -12.77 -2.52
CA HIS A 498 30.69 -13.40 -3.67
C HIS A 498 29.18 -13.56 -3.45
N LEU A 499 28.39 -12.92 -4.30
CA LEU A 499 26.94 -12.97 -4.35
C LEU A 499 26.47 -13.37 -5.74
N ARG A 500 25.38 -14.14 -5.78
CA ARG A 500 24.70 -14.48 -7.02
C ARG A 500 23.20 -14.38 -6.83
N VAL A 501 22.52 -13.65 -7.70
CA VAL A 501 21.06 -13.53 -7.70
C VAL A 501 20.56 -14.03 -9.04
N THR A 502 19.57 -14.92 -9.02
CA THR A 502 18.91 -15.40 -10.25
C THR A 502 17.46 -14.97 -10.25
N ILE A 503 16.97 -14.54 -11.41
CA ILE A 503 15.54 -14.41 -11.70
C ILE A 503 15.12 -15.52 -12.68
N ALA A 504 14.07 -16.25 -12.33
CA ALA A 504 13.54 -17.34 -13.13
C ALA A 504 12.02 -17.24 -13.24
N HIS A 505 11.46 -17.79 -14.31
CA HIS A 505 10.01 -17.98 -14.39
C HIS A 505 9.53 -18.91 -13.27
N THR A 506 8.44 -18.55 -12.59
CA THR A 506 7.95 -19.35 -11.45
C THR A 506 7.40 -20.70 -11.88
N ASP A 507 6.87 -20.80 -13.10
CA ASP A 507 6.19 -21.96 -13.67
C ASP A 507 7.16 -23.04 -14.20
N SER A 508 8.27 -22.64 -14.79
CA SER A 508 9.25 -23.49 -15.47
C SER A 508 10.58 -23.62 -14.74
N ASP A 509 10.87 -22.74 -13.77
CA ASP A 509 12.20 -22.54 -13.18
C ASP A 509 13.28 -22.18 -14.22
N ASP A 510 12.88 -21.78 -15.43
CA ASP A 510 13.80 -21.32 -16.46
C ASP A 510 14.42 -20.00 -16.03
N VAL A 511 15.75 -20.01 -15.83
CA VAL A 511 16.53 -18.84 -15.43
C VAL A 511 16.57 -17.86 -16.60
N ILE A 512 15.98 -16.68 -16.39
CA ILE A 512 15.91 -15.59 -17.36
C ILE A 512 17.23 -14.80 -17.32
N HIS A 513 17.70 -14.49 -16.11
CA HIS A 513 18.89 -13.70 -15.90
C HIS A 513 19.59 -14.06 -14.59
N GLU A 514 20.91 -13.85 -14.55
CA GLU A 514 21.77 -14.07 -13.40
C GLU A 514 22.68 -12.85 -13.20
N TRP A 515 22.63 -12.27 -12.00
CA TRP A 515 23.58 -11.24 -11.55
C TRP A 515 24.61 -11.86 -10.61
N ILE A 516 25.87 -11.52 -10.80
CA ILE A 516 26.98 -11.95 -9.95
C ILE A 516 27.73 -10.70 -9.49
N SER A 517 28.10 -10.67 -8.21
CA SER A 517 28.96 -9.62 -7.64
C SER A 517 30.03 -10.25 -6.77
N ASP A 518 31.26 -9.76 -6.89
CA ASP A 518 32.38 -10.09 -6.00
C ASP A 518 32.64 -8.99 -4.96
N GLU A 519 31.69 -8.05 -4.82
CA GLU A 519 31.76 -6.87 -3.94
C GLU A 519 30.72 -6.93 -2.81
N GLY A 520 30.09 -8.09 -2.58
CA GLY A 520 29.15 -8.32 -1.47
C GLY A 520 27.82 -7.58 -1.59
N ALA A 521 27.55 -6.90 -2.70
CA ALA A 521 26.29 -6.23 -2.99
C ALA A 521 25.90 -6.27 -4.48
N ILE A 522 24.60 -6.34 -4.75
CA ILE A 522 23.98 -6.21 -6.08
C ILE A 522 22.85 -5.20 -5.99
N VAL A 523 22.78 -4.31 -6.97
CA VAL A 523 21.65 -3.42 -7.25
C VAL A 523 21.27 -3.61 -8.72
N ALA A 524 20.07 -4.13 -8.97
CA ALA A 524 19.61 -4.49 -10.31
C ALA A 524 18.18 -3.99 -10.54
N PRO A 525 18.00 -2.87 -11.27
CA PRO A 525 16.70 -2.47 -11.82
C PRO A 525 16.14 -3.57 -12.74
N LEU A 526 14.84 -3.87 -12.65
CA LEU A 526 14.22 -4.89 -13.50
C LEU A 526 13.67 -4.35 -14.82
N ASP A 527 13.54 -3.03 -14.95
CA ASP A 527 13.11 -2.36 -16.18
C ASP A 527 14.05 -2.65 -17.35
N GLU A 528 15.36 -2.79 -17.09
CA GLU A 528 16.37 -3.15 -18.09
C GLU A 528 16.14 -4.53 -18.74
N LEU A 529 15.40 -5.43 -18.09
CA LEU A 529 15.17 -6.79 -18.59
C LEU A 529 13.96 -6.91 -19.53
N ASN A 530 13.12 -5.88 -19.64
CA ASN A 530 11.87 -5.90 -20.42
C ASN A 530 11.01 -7.16 -20.14
N LEU A 531 10.82 -7.46 -18.85
CA LEU A 531 10.03 -8.61 -18.42
C LEU A 531 8.55 -8.44 -18.82
N ALA A 532 7.93 -9.52 -19.29
CA ALA A 532 6.52 -9.55 -19.61
C ALA A 532 5.65 -9.70 -18.35
N ASP A 533 4.32 -9.58 -18.51
CA ASP A 533 3.33 -9.90 -17.48
C ASP A 533 3.44 -11.38 -17.07
N ALA A 534 4.06 -11.64 -15.92
CA ALA A 534 4.26 -13.00 -15.42
C ALA A 534 4.61 -13.05 -13.93
N ASP A 535 4.76 -14.26 -13.41
CA ASP A 535 5.24 -14.53 -12.06
C ASP A 535 6.69 -15.02 -12.10
N TYR A 536 7.56 -14.36 -11.36
CA TYR A 536 9.00 -14.59 -11.32
C TYR A 536 9.48 -14.95 -9.92
N ARG A 537 10.49 -15.81 -9.84
CA ARG A 537 11.16 -16.20 -8.60
C ARG A 537 12.56 -15.61 -8.56
N LEU A 538 12.86 -14.90 -7.48
CA LEU A 538 14.20 -14.45 -7.13
C LEU A 538 14.84 -15.40 -6.14
N SER A 539 16.11 -15.73 -6.37
CA SER A 539 16.91 -16.54 -5.46
C SER A 539 18.27 -15.89 -5.21
N LEU A 540 18.61 -15.68 -3.94
CA LEU A 540 19.91 -15.17 -3.49
C LEU A 540 20.79 -16.33 -3.05
N PHE A 541 21.98 -16.43 -3.63
CA PHE A 541 23.05 -17.35 -3.24
C PHE A 541 24.24 -16.54 -2.72
N VAL A 542 24.87 -17.05 -1.67
CA VAL A 542 26.01 -16.40 -1.00
C VAL A 542 27.21 -17.35 -1.00
N GLY A 543 28.39 -16.87 -1.38
CA GLY A 543 29.60 -17.68 -1.51
C GLY A 543 29.45 -18.79 -2.57
N GLY A 544 30.13 -19.92 -2.38
CA GLY A 544 30.06 -21.08 -3.28
C GLY A 544 28.85 -22.02 -3.05
N GLY A 545 27.83 -21.57 -2.31
CA GLY A 545 26.66 -22.38 -1.97
C GLY A 545 25.78 -22.70 -3.18
N LYS A 546 25.27 -23.94 -3.26
CA LYS A 546 24.34 -24.37 -4.31
C LYS A 546 22.87 -24.11 -3.97
N ASP A 547 22.56 -23.97 -2.69
CA ASP A 547 21.20 -23.72 -2.19
C ASP A 547 21.03 -22.22 -1.92
N PRO A 548 19.87 -21.63 -2.22
CA PRO A 548 19.62 -20.22 -1.99
C PRO A 548 19.47 -19.94 -0.48
N VAL A 549 20.04 -18.82 -0.03
CA VAL A 549 19.94 -18.33 1.36
C VAL A 549 18.63 -17.58 1.58
N GLN A 550 18.10 -16.96 0.53
CA GLN A 550 16.80 -16.28 0.56
C GLN A 550 16.12 -16.39 -0.82
N GLN A 551 14.81 -16.52 -0.82
CA GLN A 551 13.98 -16.47 -2.03
C GLN A 551 12.83 -15.49 -1.87
N SER A 552 12.36 -14.94 -2.98
CA SER A 552 11.20 -14.04 -3.02
C SER A 552 10.48 -14.16 -4.37
N SER A 553 9.21 -13.80 -4.40
CA SER A 553 8.40 -13.81 -5.65
C SER A 553 8.11 -12.40 -6.11
N ILE A 554 8.12 -12.19 -7.42
CA ILE A 554 7.72 -10.95 -8.10
C ILE A 554 6.59 -11.29 -9.05
N ARG A 555 5.54 -10.47 -9.06
CA ARG A 555 4.42 -10.63 -9.98
C ARG A 555 4.25 -9.33 -10.73
N LEU A 556 4.46 -9.37 -12.05
CA LEU A 556 4.32 -8.20 -12.93
C LEU A 556 2.98 -8.30 -13.66
N ARG A 557 2.22 -7.21 -13.68
CA ARG A 557 0.94 -7.09 -14.37
C ARG A 557 0.82 -5.71 -15.02
N ALA A 558 0.15 -5.66 -16.17
CA ALA A 558 -0.27 -4.44 -16.83
C ALA A 558 -1.76 -4.50 -17.20
N SER A 559 -2.27 -3.46 -17.84
CA SER A 559 -3.65 -3.42 -18.35
C SER A 559 -4.01 -4.55 -19.33
N SER A 560 -3.01 -5.17 -19.97
CA SER A 560 -3.17 -6.36 -20.83
C SER A 560 -3.61 -7.62 -20.08
N ASN A 561 -3.46 -7.66 -18.77
CA ASN A 561 -3.79 -8.81 -17.93
C ASN A 561 -4.64 -8.34 -16.75
N VAL A 562 -5.95 -8.18 -16.95
CA VAL A 562 -6.87 -7.64 -15.93
C VAL A 562 -6.97 -8.52 -14.67
N ASP A 563 -7.25 -7.89 -13.53
CA ASP A 563 -7.41 -8.58 -12.25
C ASP A 563 -8.61 -9.55 -12.25
N VAL A 564 -8.57 -10.56 -11.38
CA VAL A 564 -9.63 -11.58 -11.25
C VAL A 564 -10.96 -10.94 -10.84
N LEU A 565 -10.92 -9.88 -10.03
CA LEU A 565 -12.11 -9.15 -9.57
C LEU A 565 -12.56 -8.04 -10.53
N TRP A 566 -11.91 -7.89 -11.69
CA TRP A 566 -12.19 -6.80 -12.64
C TRP A 566 -13.66 -6.82 -13.09
N TYR A 567 -14.21 -7.99 -13.40
CA TYR A 567 -15.60 -8.16 -13.82
C TYR A 567 -16.62 -8.12 -12.67
N ASP A 568 -16.16 -8.16 -11.42
CA ASP A 568 -17.02 -8.01 -10.24
C ASP A 568 -17.28 -6.53 -9.91
N ALA A 569 -16.49 -5.61 -10.50
CA ALA A 569 -16.70 -4.18 -10.33
C ALA A 569 -18.00 -3.75 -11.04
N PRO A 570 -18.93 -3.09 -10.33
CA PRO A 570 -20.17 -2.63 -10.94
C PRO A 570 -19.90 -1.48 -11.89
N ARG A 571 -20.67 -1.45 -12.98
CA ARG A 571 -20.61 -0.37 -13.96
C ARG A 571 -21.13 0.95 -13.36
N LEU A 572 -20.28 1.95 -13.20
CA LEU A 572 -20.60 3.28 -12.69
C LEU A 572 -20.80 4.27 -13.84
N VAL A 573 -21.99 4.87 -13.88
CA VAL A 573 -22.37 5.91 -14.85
C VAL A 573 -22.94 7.13 -14.12
N TYR A 574 -23.11 8.25 -14.82
CA TYR A 574 -23.75 9.44 -14.28
C TYR A 574 -25.16 9.57 -14.91
N PRO A 575 -26.20 8.94 -14.34
CA PRO A 575 -27.55 8.98 -14.89
C PRO A 575 -28.17 10.35 -14.57
N LEU A 576 -28.35 11.20 -15.58
CA LEU A 576 -28.85 12.57 -15.41
C LEU A 576 -30.38 12.61 -15.18
N THR A 577 -30.94 11.57 -14.56
CA THR A 577 -32.33 11.52 -14.07
C THR A 577 -32.53 12.39 -12.82
N ASP A 578 -31.48 12.57 -12.03
CA ASP A 578 -31.40 13.51 -10.90
C ASP A 578 -30.28 14.52 -11.16
N ALA A 579 -30.51 15.78 -10.77
CA ALA A 579 -29.52 16.84 -10.87
C ALA A 579 -28.26 16.57 -10.04
N LEU A 580 -28.33 15.74 -9.00
CA LEU A 580 -27.16 15.34 -8.19
C LEU A 580 -26.17 14.44 -8.92
N SER A 581 -26.62 13.73 -9.95
CA SER A 581 -25.76 12.89 -10.78
C SER A 581 -24.72 13.68 -11.56
N VAL A 582 -24.72 15.02 -11.51
CA VAL A 582 -23.60 15.80 -12.07
C VAL A 582 -22.34 15.75 -11.20
N VAL A 583 -22.43 15.35 -9.93
CA VAL A 583 -21.30 15.30 -8.99
C VAL A 583 -21.03 13.92 -8.41
N SER A 584 -21.83 12.90 -8.71
CA SER A 584 -21.58 11.52 -8.30
C SER A 584 -22.07 10.56 -9.38
N ALA A 585 -21.25 9.55 -9.68
CA ALA A 585 -21.71 8.39 -10.42
C ALA A 585 -22.57 7.49 -9.53
N SER A 586 -23.29 6.56 -10.14
CA SER A 586 -24.00 5.47 -9.50
C SER A 586 -23.92 4.22 -10.36
N GLU A 587 -24.18 3.07 -9.76
CA GLU A 587 -24.28 1.80 -10.46
C GLU A 587 -25.37 1.85 -11.56
N GLN A 588 -25.01 1.38 -12.76
CA GLN A 588 -25.90 1.27 -13.89
C GLN A 588 -26.93 0.17 -13.61
N GLY A 589 -28.20 0.57 -13.51
CA GLY A 589 -29.32 -0.34 -13.40
C GLY A 589 -29.86 -0.78 -14.76
N ASP A 590 -30.89 -1.64 -14.74
CA ASP A 590 -31.60 -2.10 -15.93
C ASP A 590 -32.54 -1.04 -16.56
N GLU A 591 -32.71 0.11 -15.89
CA GLU A 591 -33.58 1.19 -16.34
C GLU A 591 -32.96 1.98 -17.50
N ILE A 592 -33.76 2.28 -18.52
CA ILE A 592 -33.34 3.16 -19.62
C ILE A 592 -33.38 4.61 -19.11
N TYR A 593 -32.20 5.20 -18.93
CA TYR A 593 -32.07 6.60 -18.55
C TYR A 593 -32.45 7.54 -19.70
N ALA A 594 -33.16 8.63 -19.39
CA ALA A 594 -33.46 9.67 -20.38
C ALA A 594 -32.20 10.39 -20.88
N SER A 595 -31.20 10.54 -20.01
CA SER A 595 -29.88 11.09 -20.34
C SER A 595 -28.84 10.49 -19.38
N VAL A 596 -27.67 10.10 -19.91
CA VAL A 596 -26.60 9.46 -19.14
C VAL A 596 -25.23 9.85 -19.69
N VAL A 597 -24.28 10.04 -18.78
CA VAL A 597 -22.86 10.23 -19.11
C VAL A 597 -22.05 9.04 -18.64
N ASP A 598 -21.33 8.40 -19.56
CA ASP A 598 -20.41 7.29 -19.31
C ASP A 598 -19.02 7.64 -19.88
N GLY A 599 -18.04 7.87 -19.00
CA GLY A 599 -16.77 8.49 -19.38
C GLY A 599 -16.97 9.87 -20.02
N LEU A 600 -16.57 10.02 -21.28
CA LEU A 600 -16.81 11.20 -22.12
C LEU A 600 -18.02 11.06 -23.07
N VAL A 601 -18.72 9.93 -23.04
CA VAL A 601 -19.91 9.69 -23.86
C VAL A 601 -21.13 10.26 -23.16
N ALA A 602 -21.78 11.26 -23.75
CA ALA A 602 -23.08 11.73 -23.34
C ALA A 602 -24.15 11.20 -24.31
N SER A 603 -25.18 10.54 -23.78
CA SER A 603 -26.28 9.98 -24.57
C SER A 603 -27.64 10.35 -23.96
N GLY A 604 -28.68 10.38 -24.79
CA GLY A 604 -30.04 10.75 -24.40
C GLY A 604 -30.41 12.21 -24.70
N GLU A 605 -31.40 12.73 -23.98
CA GLU A 605 -31.99 14.06 -24.21
C GLU A 605 -31.10 15.20 -23.69
N GLU A 606 -31.10 16.36 -24.38
CA GLU A 606 -30.50 17.61 -23.91
C GLU A 606 -31.35 18.23 -22.78
N SER A 607 -30.74 19.04 -21.91
CA SER A 607 -31.44 19.67 -20.77
C SER A 607 -32.45 20.75 -21.17
N GLY A 608 -32.42 21.19 -22.44
CA GLY A 608 -33.28 22.25 -22.96
C GLY A 608 -32.93 23.66 -22.46
N VAL A 609 -31.76 23.86 -21.85
CA VAL A 609 -31.29 25.16 -21.38
C VAL A 609 -30.59 25.92 -22.50
N ASP A 610 -31.28 26.92 -23.05
CA ASP A 610 -30.69 27.83 -24.04
C ASP A 610 -29.74 28.86 -23.39
N PRO A 611 -28.59 29.20 -24.01
CA PRO A 611 -27.69 30.25 -23.52
C PRO A 611 -28.39 31.61 -23.43
N SER A 612 -28.57 32.12 -22.21
CA SER A 612 -29.21 33.42 -21.95
C SER A 612 -28.30 34.43 -21.25
N VAL A 613 -27.18 33.96 -20.67
CA VAL A 613 -26.19 34.78 -19.98
C VAL A 613 -24.91 34.84 -20.78
N ARG A 614 -24.47 36.07 -21.07
CA ARG A 614 -23.24 36.32 -21.81
C ARG A 614 -22.03 36.25 -20.87
N ALA A 615 -21.12 35.31 -21.07
CA ALA A 615 -19.90 35.17 -20.28
C ALA A 615 -19.03 36.43 -20.34
N THR A 616 -18.63 36.92 -19.16
CA THR A 616 -17.89 38.19 -18.99
C THR A 616 -16.39 37.95 -18.78
N ALA A 617 -15.57 38.89 -19.23
CA ALA A 617 -14.14 38.90 -18.94
C ALA A 617 -13.81 39.48 -17.54
N ALA A 618 -14.80 40.07 -16.86
CA ALA A 618 -14.64 40.66 -15.54
C ALA A 618 -14.40 39.59 -14.46
N VAL A 619 -13.45 39.86 -13.57
CA VAL A 619 -13.12 39.00 -12.43
C VAL A 619 -13.64 39.65 -11.15
N ASN A 620 -14.59 38.99 -10.49
CA ASN A 620 -15.29 39.47 -9.28
C ASN A 620 -14.70 38.93 -7.95
N TRP A 621 -13.63 38.14 -8.02
CA TRP A 621 -12.95 37.52 -6.87
C TRP A 621 -11.54 38.12 -6.62
N GLY A 622 -11.39 39.42 -6.89
CA GLY A 622 -10.11 40.13 -6.80
C GLY A 622 -9.68 40.56 -5.38
N GLU A 623 -10.58 40.57 -4.39
CA GLU A 623 -10.36 41.23 -3.10
C GLU A 623 -9.32 40.54 -2.21
N PRO A 624 -8.51 41.28 -1.41
CA PRO A 624 -7.48 40.72 -0.52
C PRO A 624 -7.98 39.58 0.36
N ARG A 625 -7.21 38.48 0.43
CA ARG A 625 -7.54 37.38 1.36
C ARG A 625 -7.31 37.84 2.80
N PRO A 626 -8.26 37.65 3.71
CA PRO A 626 -8.04 37.91 5.13
C PRO A 626 -6.92 37.00 5.66
N SER A 627 -5.91 37.55 6.34
CA SER A 627 -4.90 36.74 7.03
C SER A 627 -5.40 36.36 8.42
N ALA A 628 -5.76 35.10 8.64
CA ALA A 628 -5.96 34.57 9.98
C ALA A 628 -4.69 33.84 10.42
N PRO A 629 -3.92 34.34 11.42
CA PRO A 629 -2.78 33.59 11.95
C PRO A 629 -3.30 32.36 12.70
N ARG A 630 -2.83 31.17 12.32
CA ARG A 630 -2.98 29.96 13.14
C ARG A 630 -1.77 29.87 14.07
N VAL A 631 -1.99 29.83 15.37
CA VAL A 631 -0.93 29.56 16.35
C VAL A 631 -0.81 28.04 16.49
N PRO A 632 0.32 27.43 16.11
CA PRO A 632 0.49 25.99 16.24
C PRO A 632 0.55 25.56 17.71
N ILE A 633 0.06 24.36 18.01
CA ILE A 633 0.11 23.77 19.36
C ILE A 633 1.58 23.43 19.68
N GLN A 634 2.06 23.91 20.82
CA GLN A 634 3.43 23.71 21.30
C GLN A 634 3.44 22.60 22.37
N ILE A 635 4.22 21.54 22.13
CA ILE A 635 4.37 20.41 23.06
C ILE A 635 5.40 20.74 24.15
N GLY A 636 5.22 20.17 25.35
CA GLY A 636 6.03 20.49 26.53
C GLY A 636 7.53 20.26 26.40
N THR A 637 8.31 21.13 27.06
CA THR A 637 9.77 21.09 27.08
C THR A 637 10.30 19.99 28.03
N PRO A 638 11.31 19.20 27.63
CA PRO A 638 11.91 18.16 28.48
C PRO A 638 12.60 18.78 29.70
N ASP A 639 12.73 18.02 30.79
CA ASP A 639 13.49 18.43 31.97
C ASP A 639 14.94 18.79 31.55
N PRO A 640 15.45 20.00 31.87
CA PRO A 640 16.82 20.42 31.54
C PRO A 640 17.92 19.46 32.01
N ASN A 641 17.66 18.68 33.06
CA ASN A 641 18.60 17.69 33.61
C ASN A 641 18.41 16.28 33.04
N SER A 642 17.41 16.07 32.17
CA SER A 642 17.14 14.76 31.59
C SER A 642 18.21 14.35 30.57
N CYS A 643 18.31 13.04 30.33
CA CYS A 643 19.12 12.44 29.25
C CYS A 643 18.82 13.06 27.88
N VAL A 644 17.59 13.54 27.67
CA VAL A 644 17.15 14.18 26.43
C VAL A 644 17.93 15.48 26.15
N VAL A 645 18.16 16.29 27.18
CA VAL A 645 18.84 17.58 27.07
C VAL A 645 20.36 17.41 27.19
N THR A 646 20.79 16.47 28.05
CA THR A 646 22.20 16.30 28.41
C THR A 646 22.95 15.24 27.58
N GLY A 647 22.23 14.35 26.88
CA GLY A 647 22.79 13.20 26.17
C GLY A 647 23.28 12.05 27.06
N ALA A 648 23.18 12.16 28.40
CA ALA A 648 23.71 11.20 29.34
C ALA A 648 22.59 10.38 30.03
N HIS A 649 22.59 9.06 29.84
CA HIS A 649 21.59 8.17 30.42
C HIS A 649 21.94 7.74 31.86
N TYR A 650 21.02 7.97 32.79
CA TYR A 650 21.09 7.45 34.16
C TYR A 650 20.37 6.11 34.23
N LEU A 651 21.10 5.01 33.99
CA LEU A 651 20.54 3.66 33.94
C LEU A 651 20.36 3.08 35.35
N VAL A 652 19.12 2.77 35.70
CA VAL A 652 18.74 2.09 36.95
C VAL A 652 18.61 0.60 36.67
N TYR A 653 19.49 -0.19 37.28
CA TYR A 653 19.44 -1.66 37.21
C TYR A 653 18.69 -2.23 38.42
N PRO A 654 18.12 -3.45 38.31
CA PRO A 654 17.50 -4.16 39.42
C PRO A 654 18.45 -4.26 40.63
N PRO A 655 17.94 -4.11 41.87
CA PRO A 655 18.75 -4.31 43.06
C PRO A 655 19.30 -5.74 43.10
N PHE A 656 20.59 -5.88 43.40
CA PHE A 656 21.23 -7.18 43.54
C PHE A 656 20.84 -7.83 44.87
N LEU A 657 20.10 -8.93 44.81
CA LEU A 657 19.56 -9.64 45.98
C LEU A 657 20.37 -10.90 46.39
N GLY A 658 21.53 -11.15 45.76
CA GLY A 658 22.32 -12.38 45.95
C GLY A 658 21.82 -13.58 45.13
N GLY A 659 22.74 -14.43 44.62
CA GLY A 659 22.40 -15.64 43.85
C GLY A 659 23.03 -15.75 42.45
N TRP A 660 22.52 -16.68 41.62
CA TRP A 660 22.96 -16.90 40.23
C TRP A 660 22.75 -15.65 39.38
N GLN A 661 23.81 -15.20 38.70
CA GLN A 661 23.77 -14.01 37.86
C GLN A 661 23.31 -14.38 36.45
N PRO A 662 22.21 -13.79 35.93
CA PRO A 662 21.90 -13.93 34.52
C PRO A 662 23.02 -13.34 33.68
N LYS A 663 23.28 -13.93 32.52
CA LYS A 663 24.35 -13.48 31.60
C LYS A 663 24.19 -11.98 31.24
N TYR A 664 22.97 -11.47 31.29
CA TYR A 664 22.67 -10.06 31.06
C TYR A 664 21.60 -9.56 32.03
N ILE A 665 21.73 -8.31 32.45
CA ILE A 665 20.76 -7.52 33.21
C ILE A 665 20.28 -6.34 32.38
N HIS A 666 19.03 -5.91 32.58
CA HIS A 666 18.47 -4.73 31.92
C HIS A 666 18.48 -3.55 32.88
N GLY A 667 18.92 -2.38 32.42
CA GLY A 667 18.84 -1.13 33.17
C GLY A 667 17.94 -0.15 32.44
N THR A 668 17.04 0.51 33.15
CA THR A 668 16.11 1.48 32.56
C THR A 668 16.57 2.89 32.93
N CYS A 669 16.70 3.77 31.93
CA CYS A 669 17.08 5.14 32.18
C CYS A 669 15.99 5.86 32.96
N ARG A 670 16.33 6.44 34.12
CA ARG A 670 15.37 7.12 35.01
C ARG A 670 14.57 8.22 34.31
N TYR A 671 15.19 8.92 33.35
CA TYR A 671 14.64 10.15 32.77
C TYR A 671 13.91 9.95 31.42
N CYS A 672 14.42 9.09 30.53
CA CYS A 672 13.85 8.84 29.19
C CYS A 672 13.35 7.40 29.00
N GLY A 673 13.40 6.56 30.04
CA GLY A 673 12.92 5.18 29.95
C GLY A 673 13.75 4.24 29.07
N LEU A 674 14.86 4.70 28.47
CA LEU A 674 15.75 3.87 27.65
C LEU A 674 16.15 2.59 28.41
N VAL A 675 15.81 1.42 27.89
CA VAL A 675 16.21 0.13 28.47
C VAL A 675 17.51 -0.33 27.80
N LYS A 676 18.61 -0.38 28.55
CA LYS A 676 19.91 -0.89 28.09
C LYS A 676 20.19 -2.25 28.69
N ARG A 677 20.51 -3.23 27.84
CA ARG A 677 21.01 -4.53 28.26
C ARG A 677 22.50 -4.44 28.57
N SER A 678 22.93 -4.98 29.70
CA SER A 678 24.33 -4.97 30.14
C SER A 678 24.70 -6.32 30.73
N PRO A 679 25.98 -6.73 30.70
CA PRO A 679 26.39 -7.97 31.33
C PRO A 679 26.03 -7.98 32.82
N GLY A 680 25.59 -9.13 33.35
CA GLY A 680 25.29 -9.30 34.77
C GLY A 680 26.54 -9.39 35.67
N TRP A 681 27.73 -9.20 35.11
CA TRP A 681 29.00 -9.23 35.81
C TRP A 681 29.81 -7.96 35.54
N ILE A 682 30.57 -7.50 36.54
CA ILE A 682 31.54 -6.42 36.40
C ILE A 682 32.80 -7.02 35.77
N GLY A 683 33.11 -6.64 34.53
CA GLY A 683 34.38 -7.01 33.91
C GLY A 683 35.55 -6.29 34.61
N ASN A 684 36.62 -7.00 34.92
CA ASN A 684 37.85 -6.40 35.45
C ASN A 684 38.36 -5.33 34.46
N ALA A 685 38.51 -4.09 34.94
CA ALA A 685 38.86 -2.91 34.15
C ALA A 685 40.30 -2.91 33.58
N GLY A 686 40.98 -4.06 33.54
CA GLY A 686 42.39 -4.20 33.14
C GLY A 686 42.65 -4.97 31.84
N SER A 687 41.63 -5.50 31.14
CA SER A 687 41.85 -6.31 29.92
C SER A 687 41.06 -5.87 28.70
N ARG A 688 40.70 -4.59 28.58
CA ARG A 688 40.32 -4.04 27.28
C ARG A 688 41.60 -3.75 26.49
N SER A 689 42.23 -4.81 26.00
CA SER A 689 43.07 -4.69 24.81
C SER A 689 42.20 -4.07 23.72
N ALA A 690 42.75 -3.07 23.03
CA ALA A 690 42.12 -2.35 21.93
C ALA A 690 41.94 -3.21 20.66
N GLY A 691 41.60 -4.50 20.82
CA GLY A 691 41.72 -5.52 19.77
C GLY A 691 40.58 -6.54 19.69
N GLN A 692 39.42 -6.29 20.31
CA GLN A 692 38.21 -7.10 20.09
C GLN A 692 36.95 -6.23 20.04
N ARG A 693 36.97 -5.18 19.21
CA ARG A 693 35.73 -4.81 18.50
C ARG A 693 35.67 -5.80 17.35
N SER A 694 34.72 -6.73 17.35
CA SER A 694 34.42 -7.51 16.15
C SER A 694 33.80 -6.55 15.14
N SER A 695 34.61 -5.67 14.54
CA SER A 695 34.39 -5.26 13.17
C SER A 695 34.48 -6.56 12.38
N ALA A 696 33.33 -7.19 12.13
CA ALA A 696 33.27 -8.03 10.95
C ALA A 696 33.72 -7.11 9.81
N ASN A 697 34.88 -7.41 9.22
CA ASN A 697 35.31 -6.74 8.01
C ASN A 697 34.19 -6.99 7.00
N SER A 698 33.34 -5.99 6.81
CA SER A 698 32.30 -6.09 5.81
C SER A 698 32.99 -6.15 4.46
N ALA A 699 32.67 -7.18 3.70
CA ALA A 699 33.24 -7.40 2.37
C ALA A 699 32.62 -6.47 1.31
N VAL A 700 31.67 -5.62 1.73
CA VAL A 700 30.89 -4.77 0.82
C VAL A 700 31.63 -3.49 0.46
N GLU A 701 31.80 -3.26 -0.84
CA GLU A 701 32.26 -2.00 -1.41
C GLU A 701 31.05 -1.21 -1.95
N VAL A 702 30.79 -0.03 -1.38
CA VAL A 702 29.59 0.76 -1.70
C VAL A 702 29.81 1.82 -2.76
N ARG A 703 31.07 2.18 -3.05
CA ARG A 703 31.41 3.32 -3.92
C ARG A 703 31.08 3.09 -5.38
N ASP A 704 31.11 1.82 -5.80
CA ASP A 704 30.93 1.40 -7.19
C ASP A 704 29.47 1.04 -7.50
N LEU A 705 28.59 1.08 -6.48
CA LEU A 705 27.15 0.92 -6.68
C LEU A 705 26.58 2.08 -7.51
N PRO A 706 25.57 1.81 -8.36
CA PRO A 706 24.85 2.87 -9.09
C PRO A 706 24.31 3.90 -8.09
N LYS A 707 24.15 5.16 -8.50
CA LYS A 707 23.58 6.17 -7.61
C LYS A 707 22.11 5.86 -7.32
N ALA A 708 21.64 6.23 -6.13
CA ALA A 708 20.22 6.27 -5.86
C ALA A 708 19.60 7.42 -6.66
N ASP A 709 18.66 7.10 -7.55
CA ASP A 709 17.91 8.09 -8.30
C ASP A 709 16.65 8.50 -7.53
N ASP A 710 16.23 9.76 -7.67
CA ASP A 710 14.91 10.21 -7.20
C ASP A 710 13.86 9.65 -8.18
N ASN A 711 13.06 8.67 -7.74
CA ASN A 711 11.92 8.21 -8.53
C ASN A 711 10.91 9.34 -8.69
N GLN A 712 10.64 9.73 -9.94
CA GLN A 712 9.55 10.63 -10.27
C GLN A 712 8.22 9.87 -10.22
N ALA A 713 7.14 10.60 -9.92
CA ALA A 713 5.80 10.05 -9.96
C ALA A 713 5.45 9.59 -11.38
N ASP A 714 5.34 8.27 -11.58
CA ASP A 714 4.98 7.68 -12.86
C ASP A 714 3.45 7.58 -12.99
N TRP A 715 2.85 8.60 -13.60
CA TRP A 715 1.41 8.65 -13.86
C TRP A 715 0.94 7.61 -14.88
N ASP A 716 1.80 7.23 -15.82
CA ASP A 716 1.45 6.27 -16.88
C ASP A 716 1.31 4.86 -16.28
N ALA A 717 2.29 4.45 -15.47
CA ALA A 717 2.19 3.21 -14.71
C ALA A 717 1.01 3.24 -13.73
N ALA A 718 0.70 4.39 -13.11
CA ALA A 718 -0.43 4.53 -12.20
C ALA A 718 -1.78 4.34 -12.88
N LEU A 719 -1.99 4.96 -14.04
CA LEU A 719 -3.21 4.78 -14.83
C LEU A 719 -3.31 3.35 -15.37
N ASP A 720 -2.20 2.75 -15.81
CA ASP A 720 -2.17 1.35 -16.25
C ASP A 720 -2.52 0.36 -15.11
N ALA A 721 -2.02 0.60 -13.90
CA ALA A 721 -2.39 -0.17 -12.71
C ALA A 721 -3.88 -0.04 -12.37
N LEU A 722 -4.50 1.13 -12.54
CA LEU A 722 -5.94 1.30 -12.37
C LEU A 722 -6.73 0.55 -13.45
N LYS A 723 -6.27 0.56 -14.70
CA LYS A 723 -6.88 -0.23 -15.78
C LYS A 723 -6.83 -1.73 -15.47
N HIS A 724 -5.71 -2.23 -14.96
CA HIS A 724 -5.57 -3.61 -14.48
C HIS A 724 -6.62 -3.97 -13.42
N LEU A 725 -6.88 -3.06 -12.46
CA LEU A 725 -7.88 -3.29 -11.40
C LEU A 725 -9.33 -3.17 -11.89
N GLY A 726 -9.61 -2.30 -12.86
CA GLY A 726 -10.95 -2.06 -13.40
C GLY A 726 -11.84 -1.21 -12.51
N GLY A 727 -11.87 -1.47 -11.21
CA GLY A 727 -12.64 -0.68 -10.25
C GLY A 727 -12.52 -1.22 -8.83
N GLY A 728 -13.25 -0.62 -7.91
CA GLY A 728 -13.33 -1.10 -6.53
C GLY A 728 -13.53 0.01 -5.49
N PRO A 729 -13.24 -0.27 -4.21
CA PRO A 729 -13.33 0.74 -3.16
C PRO A 729 -12.31 1.83 -3.38
N ILE A 730 -12.61 3.07 -2.97
CA ILE A 730 -11.69 4.21 -3.12
C ILE A 730 -10.30 3.96 -2.51
N ALA A 731 -10.21 3.09 -1.50
CA ALA A 731 -8.96 2.74 -0.84
C ALA A 731 -7.90 2.22 -1.83
N SER A 732 -8.28 1.44 -2.86
CA SER A 732 -7.32 0.93 -3.86
C SER A 732 -6.74 2.05 -4.71
N LEU A 733 -7.56 2.98 -5.21
CA LEU A 733 -7.08 4.15 -5.96
C LEU A 733 -6.19 5.04 -5.11
N ASN A 734 -6.57 5.28 -3.85
CA ASN A 734 -5.75 6.08 -2.93
C ASN A 734 -4.39 5.42 -2.65
N GLN A 735 -4.32 4.08 -2.55
CA GLN A 735 -3.05 3.37 -2.37
C GLN A 735 -2.13 3.50 -3.58
N ILE A 736 -2.65 3.55 -4.81
CA ILE A 736 -1.83 3.85 -6.00
C ILE A 736 -1.33 5.29 -5.95
N ALA A 737 -2.24 6.25 -5.72
CA ALA A 737 -1.88 7.66 -5.72
C ALA A 737 -0.84 8.02 -4.64
N LEU A 738 -0.95 7.43 -3.44
CA LEU A 738 -0.03 7.68 -2.33
C LEU A 738 1.38 7.13 -2.58
N GLN A 739 1.55 6.14 -3.47
CA GLN A 739 2.88 5.65 -3.86
C GLN A 739 3.63 6.64 -4.74
N LEU A 740 2.91 7.39 -5.59
CA LEU A 740 3.49 8.45 -6.43
C LEU A 740 3.90 9.64 -5.56
N GLU A 741 3.02 10.04 -4.65
CA GLU A 741 3.31 11.07 -3.65
C GLU A 741 2.49 10.79 -2.37
N GLY A 742 3.16 10.63 -1.22
CA GLY A 742 2.58 10.18 0.05
C GLY A 742 1.57 11.13 0.73
N THR A 743 0.94 12.05 0.01
CA THR A 743 0.04 13.08 0.56
C THR A 743 -1.42 12.85 0.17
N ALA A 744 -2.33 13.05 1.14
CA ALA A 744 -3.76 12.97 0.87
C ALA A 744 -4.25 14.05 -0.13
N LEU A 745 -3.55 15.19 -0.20
CA LEU A 745 -3.84 16.24 -1.17
C LEU A 745 -3.50 15.79 -2.59
N PHE A 746 -2.37 15.11 -2.79
CA PHE A 746 -2.03 14.52 -4.07
C PHE A 746 -3.06 13.47 -4.48
N ALA A 747 -3.42 12.53 -3.58
CA ALA A 747 -4.43 11.51 -3.89
C ALA A 747 -5.77 12.10 -4.37
N GLU A 748 -6.24 13.19 -3.74
CA GLU A 748 -7.45 13.89 -4.19
C GLU A 748 -7.28 14.59 -5.55
N ASN A 749 -6.11 15.18 -5.82
CA ASN A 749 -5.83 15.79 -7.12
C ASN A 749 -5.67 14.74 -8.22
N PHE A 750 -5.01 13.62 -7.93
CA PHE A 750 -4.85 12.46 -8.80
C PHE A 750 -6.20 11.89 -9.22
N ARG A 751 -7.06 11.57 -8.23
CA ARG A 751 -8.43 11.13 -8.46
C ARG A 751 -9.23 12.13 -9.31
N ARG A 752 -9.15 13.42 -8.98
CA ARG A 752 -9.88 14.48 -9.69
C ARG A 752 -9.40 14.64 -11.13
N ALA A 753 -8.10 14.55 -11.37
CA ALA A 753 -7.52 14.62 -12.71
C ALA A 753 -8.10 13.53 -13.61
N LEU A 754 -8.05 12.27 -13.16
CA LEU A 754 -8.59 11.11 -13.89
C LEU A 754 -10.12 11.20 -14.09
N GLU A 755 -10.85 11.66 -13.07
CA GLU A 755 -12.31 11.83 -13.16
C GLU A 755 -12.69 12.92 -14.18
N ILE A 756 -11.95 14.03 -14.23
CA ILE A 756 -12.26 15.16 -15.13
C ILE A 756 -11.80 14.87 -16.57
N LEU A 757 -10.72 14.12 -16.76
CA LEU A 757 -10.29 13.65 -18.09
C LEU A 757 -11.23 12.57 -18.66
N GLY A 758 -12.04 11.94 -17.80
CA GLY A 758 -13.01 10.92 -18.21
C GLY A 758 -12.45 9.50 -18.24
N HIS A 759 -11.31 9.24 -17.59
CA HIS A 759 -10.76 7.90 -17.43
C HIS A 759 -11.51 7.07 -16.39
N ILE A 760 -12.06 7.71 -15.35
CA ILE A 760 -12.77 7.03 -14.26
C ILE A 760 -14.12 7.68 -13.95
N ALA A 761 -15.04 6.85 -13.48
CA ALA A 761 -16.26 7.28 -12.78
C ALA A 761 -16.07 7.12 -11.27
N VAL A 762 -16.67 8.02 -10.48
CA VAL A 762 -16.54 8.03 -9.02
C VAL A 762 -17.91 8.18 -8.38
N GLU A 763 -18.30 7.18 -7.60
CA GLU A 763 -19.47 7.23 -6.73
C GLU A 763 -19.09 7.81 -5.37
N ARG A 764 -19.97 8.62 -4.81
CA ARG A 764 -19.80 9.26 -3.51
C ARG A 764 -20.91 8.84 -2.55
N ASP A 765 -20.58 8.76 -1.27
CA ASP A 765 -21.53 8.46 -0.19
C ASP A 765 -22.46 9.65 0.12
N GLU A 766 -23.38 9.47 1.08
CA GLU A 766 -24.32 10.51 1.55
C GLU A 766 -23.63 11.78 2.10
N ARG A 767 -22.33 11.71 2.39
CA ARG A 767 -21.50 12.83 2.87
C ARG A 767 -20.56 13.35 1.78
N TRP A 768 -20.77 12.95 0.53
CA TRP A 768 -20.01 13.34 -0.65
C TRP A 768 -18.54 12.89 -0.65
N ARG A 769 -18.21 11.88 0.15
CA ARG A 769 -16.88 11.27 0.14
C ARG A 769 -16.83 10.23 -0.97
N PRO A 770 -15.76 10.15 -1.76
CA PRO A 770 -15.62 9.06 -2.73
C PRO A 770 -15.70 7.71 -2.02
N ALA A 771 -16.52 6.80 -2.54
CA ALA A 771 -16.79 5.49 -1.96
C ALA A 771 -16.25 4.38 -2.85
N ARG A 772 -16.66 4.39 -4.13
CA ARG A 772 -16.23 3.46 -5.18
C ARG A 772 -15.75 4.23 -6.41
N TRP A 773 -14.93 3.56 -7.21
CA TRP A 773 -14.48 4.06 -8.50
C TRP A 773 -14.47 2.91 -9.51
N GLU A 774 -14.54 3.25 -10.79
CA GLU A 774 -14.45 2.31 -11.91
C GLU A 774 -13.81 3.00 -13.11
N ILE A 775 -13.05 2.25 -13.91
CA ILE A 775 -12.50 2.68 -15.18
C ILE A 775 -13.64 2.87 -16.21
N SER A 776 -13.63 4.01 -16.88
CA SER A 776 -14.57 4.32 -17.96
C SER A 776 -14.26 3.48 -19.21
N PRO A 777 -15.25 3.29 -20.11
CA PRO A 777 -15.05 2.44 -21.28
C PRO A 777 -14.09 3.11 -22.26
N PRO A 778 -13.45 2.37 -23.18
CA PRO A 778 -12.69 2.98 -24.24
C PRO A 778 -13.54 3.95 -25.06
N CYS A 779 -13.05 5.17 -25.23
CA CYS A 779 -13.70 6.17 -26.07
C CYS A 779 -12.67 7.01 -26.84
N LEU A 780 -13.00 7.31 -28.10
CA LEU A 780 -12.33 8.31 -28.94
C LEU A 780 -13.18 9.58 -28.95
N ALA A 781 -12.78 10.58 -28.17
CA ALA A 781 -13.53 11.83 -28.00
C ALA A 781 -12.90 12.98 -28.79
N GLU A 782 -13.66 13.59 -29.70
CA GLU A 782 -13.23 14.75 -30.48
C GLU A 782 -13.14 16.01 -29.58
N THR A 783 -11.98 16.66 -29.57
CA THR A 783 -11.72 17.96 -28.96
C THR A 783 -12.08 19.11 -29.91
N ALA A 784 -12.14 20.34 -29.41
CA ALA A 784 -12.54 21.53 -30.15
C ALA A 784 -11.57 21.91 -31.30
N ASP A 785 -10.34 21.39 -31.31
CA ASP A 785 -9.37 21.51 -32.40
C ASP A 785 -9.45 20.37 -33.42
N GLY A 786 -10.36 19.40 -33.23
CA GLY A 786 -10.62 18.29 -34.15
C GLY A 786 -9.74 17.06 -33.94
N GLU A 787 -9.01 16.97 -32.82
CA GLU A 787 -8.27 15.77 -32.43
C GLU A 787 -9.18 14.77 -31.72
N TYR A 788 -9.04 13.47 -32.02
CA TYR A 788 -9.74 12.41 -31.28
C TYR A 788 -8.84 11.85 -30.17
N ARG A 789 -9.21 12.08 -28.91
CA ARG A 789 -8.47 11.67 -27.72
C ARG A 789 -8.88 10.30 -27.20
N PHE A 790 -7.90 9.51 -26.78
CA PHE A 790 -8.12 8.19 -26.16
C PHE A 790 -8.43 8.39 -24.67
N THR A 791 -9.66 8.06 -24.25
CA THR A 791 -10.06 8.10 -22.84
C THR A 791 -10.61 6.75 -22.37
N GLY A 792 -10.55 6.49 -21.06
CA GLY A 792 -11.02 5.24 -20.46
C GLY A 792 -10.02 4.08 -20.55
N PHE A 793 -10.54 2.85 -20.62
CA PHE A 793 -9.75 1.61 -20.67
C PHE A 793 -9.23 1.31 -22.08
N TRP A 794 -7.92 1.41 -22.26
CA TRP A 794 -7.22 1.06 -23.50
C TRP A 794 -5.99 0.22 -23.19
N THR A 795 -5.83 -0.90 -23.89
CA THR A 795 -4.58 -1.67 -23.90
C THR A 795 -3.61 -1.10 -24.95
N PRO A 796 -2.30 -1.38 -24.85
CA PRO A 796 -1.33 -0.97 -25.88
C PRO A 796 -1.69 -1.47 -27.29
N ASP A 797 -2.15 -2.72 -27.39
CA ASP A 797 -2.55 -3.34 -28.65
C ASP A 797 -3.77 -2.63 -29.27
N ASP A 798 -4.76 -2.22 -28.46
CA ASP A 798 -5.92 -1.47 -28.94
C ASP A 798 -5.53 -0.11 -29.50
N ILE A 799 -4.59 0.59 -28.84
CA ILE A 799 -4.07 1.87 -29.31
C ILE A 799 -3.34 1.70 -30.65
N GLU A 800 -2.46 0.70 -30.76
CA GLU A 800 -1.73 0.42 -32.00
C GLU A 800 -2.68 0.13 -33.17
N ASN A 801 -3.70 -0.69 -32.96
CA ASN A 801 -4.73 -0.99 -33.96
C ASN A 801 -5.45 0.27 -34.47
N VAL A 802 -5.83 1.19 -33.57
CA VAL A 802 -6.48 2.46 -33.96
C VAL A 802 -5.52 3.39 -34.68
N VAL A 803 -4.25 3.44 -34.25
CA VAL A 803 -3.21 4.26 -34.89
C VAL A 803 -2.93 3.80 -36.32
N ASP A 804 -2.84 2.49 -36.54
CA ASP A 804 -2.66 1.90 -37.86
C ASP A 804 -3.86 2.16 -38.77
N ALA A 805 -5.09 2.02 -38.24
CA ALA A 805 -6.31 2.37 -38.96
C ALA A 805 -6.32 3.87 -39.34
N ALA A 806 -5.95 4.74 -38.41
CA ALA A 806 -5.87 6.18 -38.66
C ALA A 806 -4.86 6.55 -39.74
N ALA A 807 -3.69 5.90 -39.73
CA ALA A 807 -2.67 6.12 -40.76
C ALA A 807 -3.19 5.77 -42.16
N ALA A 808 -4.04 4.75 -42.30
CA ALA A 808 -4.67 4.38 -43.57
C ALA A 808 -5.63 5.47 -44.11
N TYR A 809 -6.20 6.28 -43.23
CA TYR A 809 -7.03 7.45 -43.57
C TYR A 809 -6.24 8.78 -43.59
N GLY A 810 -4.90 8.73 -43.50
CA GLY A 810 -4.04 9.91 -43.52
C GLY A 810 -3.93 10.65 -42.18
N GLY A 811 -4.45 10.06 -41.10
CA GLY A 811 -4.33 10.60 -39.74
C GLY A 811 -2.93 10.46 -39.16
N GLN A 812 -2.67 11.21 -38.08
CA GLN A 812 -1.39 11.22 -37.38
C GLN A 812 -1.60 11.02 -35.88
N PHE A 813 -0.79 10.12 -35.31
CA PHE A 813 -0.75 9.88 -33.87
C PHE A 813 -0.04 11.02 -33.13
N ALA A 814 -0.62 11.48 -32.04
CA ALA A 814 -0.10 12.53 -31.19
C ALA A 814 0.01 12.06 -29.73
N LYS A 815 1.08 12.48 -29.06
CA LYS A 815 1.33 12.26 -27.63
C LYS A 815 1.37 13.61 -26.91
N HIS A 816 0.72 13.70 -25.77
CA HIS A 816 0.60 14.93 -24.98
C HIS A 816 1.06 14.67 -23.55
N PRO A 817 2.38 14.70 -23.30
CA PRO A 817 2.92 14.46 -21.97
C PRO A 817 2.54 15.58 -21.01
N SER A 818 2.28 15.22 -19.75
CA SER A 818 1.94 16.14 -18.66
C SER A 818 2.82 15.87 -17.45
N ALA A 819 3.14 16.92 -16.68
CA ALA A 819 3.80 16.77 -15.39
C ALA A 819 2.80 16.43 -14.26
N ASP A 820 1.52 16.74 -14.47
CA ASP A 820 0.46 16.67 -13.46
C ASP A 820 -0.64 15.64 -13.82
N ALA A 821 -0.41 14.81 -14.86
CA ALA A 821 -1.33 13.77 -15.32
C ALA A 821 -0.60 12.69 -16.14
N ALA A 822 -1.29 11.61 -16.47
CA ALA A 822 -0.80 10.60 -17.42
C ALA A 822 -0.60 11.23 -18.82
N THR A 823 0.23 10.59 -19.63
CA THR A 823 0.45 10.95 -21.03
C THR A 823 -0.84 10.69 -21.80
N GLU A 824 -1.44 11.77 -22.30
CA GLU A 824 -2.64 11.67 -23.13
C GLU A 824 -2.27 11.34 -24.57
N TYR A 825 -3.09 10.51 -25.21
CA TYR A 825 -2.91 10.08 -26.59
C TYR A 825 -4.04 10.64 -27.47
N GLY A 826 -3.75 10.83 -28.75
CA GLY A 826 -4.77 11.25 -29.71
C GLY A 826 -4.41 10.98 -31.17
N VAL A 827 -5.40 11.12 -32.04
CA VAL A 827 -5.27 11.05 -33.49
C VAL A 827 -5.79 12.34 -34.12
N THR A 828 -4.99 12.94 -34.98
CA THR A 828 -5.31 14.17 -35.73
C THR A 828 -5.47 13.89 -37.22
N GLY A 829 -6.12 14.80 -37.95
CA GLY A 829 -6.21 14.73 -39.42
C GLY A 829 -7.27 13.76 -39.97
N ILE A 830 -8.16 13.26 -39.11
CA ILE A 830 -9.27 12.37 -39.48
C ILE A 830 -10.55 13.19 -39.65
N SER A 831 -11.33 12.89 -40.69
CA SER A 831 -12.65 13.51 -40.87
C SER A 831 -13.69 12.82 -39.99
N ARG A 832 -14.73 13.54 -39.54
CA ARG A 832 -15.83 12.95 -38.75
C ARG A 832 -16.51 11.75 -39.44
N GLY A 833 -16.56 11.74 -40.77
CA GLY A 833 -17.12 10.64 -41.55
C GLY A 833 -16.25 9.38 -41.54
N ASP A 834 -14.95 9.52 -41.30
CA ASP A 834 -13.98 8.43 -41.29
C ASP A 834 -13.65 7.95 -39.86
N ALA A 835 -13.91 8.78 -38.84
CA ALA A 835 -13.58 8.49 -37.45
C ALA A 835 -14.21 7.18 -36.92
N SER A 836 -15.44 6.87 -37.35
CA SER A 836 -16.10 5.61 -37.00
C SER A 836 -15.45 4.37 -37.62
N ASN A 837 -14.69 4.53 -38.71
CA ASN A 837 -13.97 3.44 -39.38
C ASN A 837 -12.62 3.13 -38.71
N LEU A 838 -12.18 3.92 -37.74
CA LEU A 838 -10.95 3.67 -36.98
C LEU A 838 -11.08 2.46 -36.04
N VAL A 839 -12.32 2.03 -35.79
CA VAL A 839 -12.67 1.02 -34.81
C VAL A 839 -13.44 -0.10 -35.51
N ALA A 840 -13.21 -1.35 -35.10
CA ALA A 840 -13.97 -2.49 -35.60
C ALA A 840 -15.46 -2.41 -35.19
N ALA A 841 -16.36 -2.90 -36.04
CA ALA A 841 -17.81 -2.79 -35.82
C ALA A 841 -18.33 -3.53 -34.57
N ASP A 842 -17.58 -4.52 -34.08
CA ASP A 842 -17.85 -5.32 -32.89
C ASP A 842 -17.02 -4.91 -31.66
N SER A 843 -16.27 -3.81 -31.76
CA SER A 843 -15.50 -3.27 -30.64
C SER A 843 -16.40 -2.61 -29.57
N SER A 844 -15.92 -2.60 -28.33
CA SER A 844 -16.52 -1.85 -27.23
C SER A 844 -16.17 -0.35 -27.23
N VAL A 845 -15.30 0.10 -28.14
CA VAL A 845 -14.86 1.50 -28.24
C VAL A 845 -15.98 2.37 -28.81
N THR A 846 -16.28 3.49 -28.14
CA THR A 846 -17.23 4.49 -28.64
C THR A 846 -16.51 5.69 -29.25
N VAL A 847 -16.89 6.12 -30.45
CA VAL A 847 -16.39 7.36 -31.09
C VAL A 847 -17.40 8.48 -30.90
N VAL A 848 -16.97 9.61 -30.35
CA VAL A 848 -17.85 10.75 -30.02
C VAL A 848 -17.30 12.05 -30.58
N ASP A 849 -18.02 12.63 -31.53
CA ASP A 849 -17.76 13.99 -32.02
C ASP A 849 -18.23 15.04 -31.01
N ASP A 850 -17.57 16.19 -30.96
CA ASP A 850 -17.94 17.34 -30.13
C ASP A 850 -18.23 16.96 -28.65
N ALA A 851 -17.47 16.03 -28.08
CA ALA A 851 -17.82 15.34 -26.83
C ALA A 851 -18.11 16.31 -25.67
N GLY A 852 -17.26 17.34 -25.51
CA GLY A 852 -17.41 18.32 -24.44
C GLY A 852 -18.67 19.17 -24.53
N ILE A 853 -19.03 19.68 -25.72
CA ILE A 853 -20.24 20.52 -25.87
C ILE A 853 -21.51 19.68 -25.84
N ARG A 854 -21.48 18.44 -26.37
CA ARG A 854 -22.61 17.49 -26.22
C ARG A 854 -22.89 17.20 -24.75
N MET A 855 -21.85 16.93 -23.96
CA MET A 855 -21.99 16.76 -22.52
C MET A 855 -22.52 18.03 -21.85
N LEU A 856 -21.97 19.21 -22.16
CA LEU A 856 -22.41 20.45 -21.52
C LEU A 856 -23.91 20.74 -21.73
N ARG A 857 -24.48 20.34 -22.87
CA ARG A 857 -25.91 20.51 -23.20
C ARG A 857 -26.85 19.56 -22.47
N THR A 858 -26.35 18.47 -21.89
CA THR A 858 -27.19 17.57 -21.06
C THR A 858 -27.25 18.02 -19.61
N LEU A 859 -26.40 18.97 -19.18
CA LEU A 859 -26.30 19.35 -17.78
C LEU A 859 -27.42 20.31 -17.33
N PRO A 860 -27.93 20.15 -16.09
CA PRO A 860 -28.93 21.03 -15.48
C PRO A 860 -28.32 22.36 -15.02
N ARG A 861 -29.16 23.34 -14.65
CA ARG A 861 -28.68 24.56 -13.98
C ARG A 861 -28.19 24.28 -12.57
N LEU A 862 -27.23 25.06 -12.09
CA LEU A 862 -26.67 24.91 -10.75
C LEU A 862 -27.73 25.10 -9.64
N SER A 863 -28.76 25.90 -9.89
CA SER A 863 -29.90 26.05 -8.98
C SER A 863 -30.71 24.78 -8.81
N GLU A 864 -30.84 23.97 -9.86
CA GLU A 864 -31.54 22.68 -9.82
C GLU A 864 -30.72 21.68 -9.00
N VAL A 865 -29.39 21.66 -9.20
CA VAL A 865 -28.47 20.88 -8.35
C VAL A 865 -28.58 21.32 -6.89
N ALA A 866 -28.60 22.63 -6.62
CA ALA A 866 -28.81 23.17 -5.28
C ALA A 866 -30.14 22.71 -4.68
N ALA A 867 -31.21 22.72 -5.48
CA ALA A 867 -32.55 22.29 -5.10
C ALA A 867 -32.65 20.77 -4.85
N ALA A 868 -31.74 19.96 -5.40
CA ALA A 868 -31.73 18.51 -5.19
C ALA A 868 -30.92 18.06 -3.97
N LEU A 869 -29.96 18.87 -3.48
CA LEU A 869 -29.08 18.47 -2.37
C LEU A 869 -29.84 17.97 -1.12
N PRO A 870 -29.43 16.88 -0.45
CA PRO A 870 -30.12 16.42 0.76
C PRO A 870 -30.08 17.47 1.89
N ARG A 871 -31.25 17.78 2.48
CA ARG A 871 -31.36 18.72 3.63
C ARG A 871 -31.36 17.94 4.93
N ALA A 872 -30.55 18.39 5.89
CA ALA A 872 -30.53 17.88 7.26
C ALA A 872 -30.49 19.03 8.26
N GLY A 873 -30.69 18.73 9.55
CA GLY A 873 -30.40 19.68 10.62
C GLY A 873 -28.92 20.10 10.58
N MET A 874 -28.63 21.35 10.97
CA MET A 874 -27.26 21.88 10.94
C MET A 874 -26.30 20.95 11.72
N PRO A 875 -25.23 20.44 11.09
CA PRO A 875 -24.27 19.57 11.78
C PRO A 875 -23.59 20.30 12.95
N GLY A 876 -23.30 19.57 14.03
CA GLY A 876 -22.45 20.09 15.11
C GLY A 876 -21.02 20.33 14.61
N PHE A 877 -20.34 21.34 15.18
CA PHE A 877 -18.98 21.74 14.78
C PHE A 877 -18.21 22.31 15.97
N ASP A 878 -16.88 22.19 15.90
CA ASP A 878 -15.92 22.82 16.81
C ASP A 878 -15.51 24.21 16.30
N SER A 879 -15.46 24.37 14.97
CA SER A 879 -15.23 25.66 14.31
C SER A 879 -15.95 25.74 12.97
N ALA A 880 -16.27 26.97 12.55
CA ALA A 880 -16.96 27.27 11.30
C ALA A 880 -16.28 28.43 10.56
N GLU A 881 -16.16 28.29 9.24
CA GLU A 881 -15.72 29.33 8.32
C GLU A 881 -16.78 29.51 7.23
N ARG A 882 -17.08 30.75 6.84
CA ARG A 882 -17.98 31.08 5.72
C ARG A 882 -17.15 31.35 4.47
N PHE A 883 -17.63 30.91 3.31
CA PHE A 883 -16.98 31.24 2.04
C PHE A 883 -17.30 32.69 1.65
N ASP A 884 -16.26 33.48 1.46
CA ASP A 884 -16.34 34.83 0.91
C ASP A 884 -16.05 34.80 -0.60
N VAL A 885 -17.05 35.21 -1.40
CA VAL A 885 -17.00 35.16 -2.87
C VAL A 885 -16.01 36.20 -3.41
N ALA A 886 -15.91 37.38 -2.80
CA ALA A 886 -15.10 38.48 -3.29
C ALA A 886 -13.59 38.24 -3.14
N SER A 887 -13.16 37.55 -2.07
CA SER A 887 -11.75 37.13 -1.88
C SER A 887 -11.47 35.67 -2.32
N ALA A 888 -12.52 34.93 -2.70
CA ALA A 888 -12.49 33.49 -2.97
C ALA A 888 -11.76 32.71 -1.86
N SER A 889 -12.17 32.91 -0.61
CA SER A 889 -11.51 32.30 0.55
C SER A 889 -12.50 31.90 1.66
N TRP A 890 -12.11 30.92 2.48
CA TRP A 890 -12.83 30.54 3.69
C TRP A 890 -12.41 31.47 4.83
N VAL A 891 -13.37 32.16 5.46
CA VAL A 891 -13.13 33.16 6.50
C VAL A 891 -13.83 32.73 7.80
N PRO A 892 -13.16 32.77 8.97
CA PRO A 892 -13.79 32.44 10.25
C PRO A 892 -15.08 33.24 10.47
N THR A 893 -16.14 32.58 10.94
CA THR A 893 -17.43 33.24 11.19
C THR A 893 -17.91 32.95 12.61
N GLY A 894 -18.45 33.98 13.27
CA GLY A 894 -19.20 33.84 14.52
C GLY A 894 -20.69 33.60 14.31
N ASP A 895 -21.18 33.73 13.07
CA ASP A 895 -22.57 33.53 12.68
C ASP A 895 -22.70 32.41 11.63
N PRO A 896 -22.85 31.15 12.08
CA PRO A 896 -23.13 30.01 11.21
C PRO A 896 -24.63 29.90 10.84
N TYR A 897 -25.45 30.86 11.26
CA TYR A 897 -26.90 30.81 11.09
C TYR A 897 -27.44 31.60 9.88
N ALA A 898 -26.58 32.37 9.22
CA ALA A 898 -26.91 33.08 7.99
C ALA A 898 -26.93 32.17 6.73
N ALA A 899 -27.43 32.71 5.62
CA ALA A 899 -27.37 32.05 4.31
C ALA A 899 -25.95 32.13 3.72
N GLY A 900 -25.48 31.05 3.09
CA GLY A 900 -24.16 30.97 2.47
C GLY A 900 -23.57 29.57 2.49
N ALA A 901 -22.31 29.46 2.04
CA ALA A 901 -21.54 28.24 2.14
C ALA A 901 -20.61 28.27 3.36
N TYR A 902 -20.52 27.14 4.06
CA TYR A 902 -19.73 26.99 5.28
C TYR A 902 -18.82 25.77 5.21
N ARG A 903 -17.61 25.92 5.77
CA ARG A 903 -16.69 24.83 6.09
C ARG A 903 -16.73 24.63 7.61
N LEU A 904 -17.21 23.47 8.02
CA LEU A 904 -17.35 23.07 9.41
C LEU A 904 -16.28 22.04 9.75
N ARG A 905 -15.67 22.17 10.92
CA ARG A 905 -14.73 21.17 11.45
C ARG A 905 -15.34 20.50 12.67
N ARG A 906 -15.36 19.17 12.69
CA ARG A 906 -15.84 18.35 13.81
C ARG A 906 -14.90 17.16 13.99
N GLY A 907 -14.05 17.20 15.01
CA GLY A 907 -13.00 16.21 15.15
C GLY A 907 -12.10 16.14 13.89
N PHE A 908 -11.91 14.94 13.33
CA PHE A 908 -11.17 14.73 12.07
C PHE A 908 -11.98 15.08 10.80
N GLU A 909 -13.28 15.30 10.93
CA GLU A 909 -14.17 15.51 9.80
C GLU A 909 -14.20 17.00 9.40
N THR A 910 -13.98 17.26 8.11
CA THR A 910 -14.30 18.56 7.50
C THR A 910 -15.55 18.40 6.66
N LEU A 911 -16.62 19.08 7.06
CA LEU A 911 -17.89 19.11 6.33
C LEU A 911 -18.01 20.44 5.59
N TYR A 912 -18.63 20.37 4.41
CA TYR A 912 -19.01 21.54 3.65
C TYR A 912 -20.52 21.56 3.53
N VAL A 913 -21.11 22.70 3.88
CA VAL A 913 -22.56 22.88 3.85
C VAL A 913 -22.92 24.14 3.08
N PHE A 914 -24.06 24.10 2.40
CA PHE A 914 -24.69 25.24 1.76
C PHE A 914 -26.04 25.51 2.43
N ARG A 915 -26.36 26.79 2.64
CA ARG A 915 -27.62 27.25 3.21
C ARG A 915 -28.20 28.37 2.36
N SER A 916 -29.37 28.11 1.78
CA SER A 916 -30.22 29.14 1.18
C SER A 916 -30.98 29.94 2.24
N ALA A 917 -31.68 31.00 1.83
CA ALA A 917 -32.58 31.74 2.72
C ALA A 917 -33.68 30.84 3.32
N SER A 918 -34.22 29.91 2.53
CA SER A 918 -35.24 28.95 3.01
C SER A 918 -34.67 27.94 4.01
N ASP A 919 -33.40 27.54 3.84
CA ASP A 919 -32.71 26.66 4.80
C ASP A 919 -32.46 27.36 6.15
N VAL A 920 -32.27 28.69 6.13
CA VAL A 920 -32.20 29.50 7.36
C VAL A 920 -33.53 29.50 8.10
N GLU A 921 -34.63 29.76 7.38
CA GLU A 921 -35.99 29.77 7.95
C GLU A 921 -36.39 28.40 8.52
N SER A 922 -36.03 27.32 7.83
CA SER A 922 -36.33 25.95 8.24
C SER A 922 -35.33 25.34 9.21
N SER A 923 -34.27 26.06 9.61
CA SER A 923 -33.17 25.56 10.45
C SER A 923 -32.47 24.30 9.89
N THR A 924 -32.39 24.21 8.56
CA THR A 924 -31.73 23.13 7.85
C THR A 924 -30.45 23.61 7.16
N ALA A 925 -29.67 22.67 6.63
CA ALA A 925 -28.54 22.90 5.75
C ALA A 925 -28.39 21.74 4.76
N ALA A 926 -27.85 22.04 3.59
CA ALA A 926 -27.53 21.03 2.58
C ALA A 926 -26.03 20.66 2.67
N LEU A 927 -25.73 19.37 2.83
CA LEU A 927 -24.35 18.88 2.66
C LEU A 927 -23.95 19.02 1.19
N SER A 928 -22.74 19.47 0.90
CA SER A 928 -22.31 19.74 -0.47
C SER A 928 -20.81 19.47 -0.66
N PRO A 929 -20.35 19.00 -1.84
CA PRO A 929 -18.93 19.00 -2.18
C PRO A 929 -18.30 20.40 -2.11
N PRO A 930 -17.00 20.51 -1.80
CA PRO A 930 -16.35 21.80 -1.52
C PRO A 930 -16.35 22.78 -2.69
N PHE A 931 -16.23 22.29 -3.93
CA PHE A 931 -16.26 23.16 -5.12
C PHE A 931 -17.69 23.58 -5.45
N LEU A 932 -18.65 22.66 -5.36
CA LEU A 932 -20.06 22.94 -5.58
C LEU A 932 -20.55 24.03 -4.61
N ALA A 933 -20.27 23.89 -3.31
CA ALA A 933 -20.65 24.88 -2.30
C ALA A 933 -20.17 26.31 -2.62
N LYS A 934 -18.97 26.45 -3.18
CA LYS A 934 -18.40 27.76 -3.56
C LYS A 934 -19.11 28.40 -4.74
N HIS A 935 -19.41 27.60 -5.78
CA HIS A 935 -20.17 28.07 -6.94
C HIS A 935 -21.62 28.36 -6.56
N LEU A 936 -22.22 27.58 -5.67
CA LEU A 936 -23.54 27.86 -5.11
C LEU A 936 -23.59 29.17 -4.31
N ALA A 937 -22.55 29.47 -3.52
CA ALA A 937 -22.46 30.75 -2.80
C ALA A 937 -22.40 31.96 -3.76
N ALA A 938 -21.71 31.83 -4.89
CA ALA A 938 -21.68 32.86 -5.93
C ALA A 938 -23.03 32.99 -6.64
N ASN A 939 -23.63 31.86 -7.05
CA ASN A 939 -24.93 31.82 -7.70
C ASN A 939 -26.03 32.45 -6.82
N MET A 940 -26.03 32.17 -5.51
CA MET A 940 -27.00 32.71 -4.54
C MET A 940 -27.02 34.25 -4.48
N ILE A 941 -25.89 34.91 -4.74
CA ILE A 941 -25.79 36.38 -4.76
C ILE A 941 -25.90 36.96 -6.18
N GLY A 942 -26.35 36.16 -7.15
CA GLY A 942 -26.53 36.57 -8.55
C GLY A 942 -25.21 36.80 -9.30
N THR A 943 -24.15 36.10 -8.93
CA THR A 943 -22.83 36.23 -9.58
C THR A 943 -22.24 34.86 -9.93
N SER A 944 -21.08 34.84 -10.59
CA SER A 944 -20.38 33.60 -10.94
C SER A 944 -18.88 33.73 -10.68
N LEU A 945 -18.24 32.65 -10.26
CA LEU A 945 -16.76 32.59 -10.16
C LEU A 945 -16.10 32.40 -11.53
N VAL A 946 -16.90 32.11 -12.56
CA VAL A 946 -16.49 31.88 -13.94
C VAL A 946 -16.29 33.21 -14.67
N SER A 947 -15.16 33.37 -15.33
CA SER A 947 -14.92 34.44 -16.31
C SER A 947 -14.38 33.88 -17.60
N TYR A 948 -14.60 34.56 -18.72
CA TYR A 948 -14.20 34.10 -20.06
C TYR A 948 -13.34 35.14 -20.78
N GLN A 949 -12.14 34.73 -21.19
CA GLN A 949 -11.19 35.54 -21.93
C GLN A 949 -11.28 35.24 -23.43
N ILE A 950 -12.03 36.06 -24.16
CA ILE A 950 -12.30 35.84 -25.59
C ILE A 950 -11.04 35.76 -26.46
N ALA A 951 -10.02 36.57 -26.15
CA ALA A 951 -8.77 36.58 -26.93
C ALA A 951 -7.94 35.30 -26.75
N LEU A 952 -8.10 34.64 -25.59
CA LEU A 952 -7.40 33.40 -25.26
C LEU A 952 -8.27 32.16 -25.47
N LYS A 953 -9.57 32.34 -25.77
CA LYS A 953 -10.58 31.27 -25.77
C LYS A 953 -10.49 30.42 -24.49
N SER A 954 -10.45 31.08 -23.33
CA SER A 954 -10.24 30.38 -22.06
C SER A 954 -11.24 30.79 -20.99
N VAL A 955 -11.69 29.81 -20.22
CA VAL A 955 -12.45 30.02 -18.98
C VAL A 955 -11.49 30.12 -17.80
N LEU A 956 -11.73 31.05 -16.88
CA LEU A 956 -10.95 31.25 -15.66
C LEU A 956 -11.83 31.09 -14.42
N VAL A 957 -11.29 30.43 -13.40
CA VAL A 957 -11.86 30.34 -12.04
C VAL A 957 -10.77 30.58 -10.99
N PRO A 958 -11.09 30.98 -9.74
CA PRO A 958 -10.10 31.10 -8.68
C PRO A 958 -9.43 29.76 -8.37
N LEU A 959 -8.14 29.77 -8.01
CA LEU A 959 -7.46 28.54 -7.57
C LEU A 959 -8.14 27.96 -6.33
N GLY A 960 -8.53 26.68 -6.44
CA GLY A 960 -9.28 25.96 -5.41
C GLY A 960 -10.80 26.12 -5.54
N SER A 961 -11.30 26.72 -6.60
CA SER A 961 -12.73 26.80 -6.96
C SER A 961 -12.98 26.19 -8.34
N ASP A 962 -12.37 25.03 -8.58
CA ASP A 962 -12.50 24.23 -9.80
C ASP A 962 -13.98 24.05 -10.19
N LEU A 963 -14.24 23.85 -11.49
CA LEU A 963 -15.61 23.56 -11.96
C LEU A 963 -16.08 22.21 -11.38
N PRO A 964 -17.28 22.14 -10.77
CA PRO A 964 -17.75 20.94 -10.09
C PRO A 964 -18.13 19.83 -11.07
N GLY A 965 -17.74 18.59 -10.78
CA GLY A 965 -18.23 17.37 -11.43
C GLY A 965 -18.23 17.43 -12.96
N LEU A 966 -19.35 17.03 -13.58
CA LEU A 966 -19.50 16.96 -15.03
C LEU A 966 -19.36 18.33 -15.74
N TYR A 967 -19.59 19.46 -15.05
CA TYR A 967 -19.32 20.78 -15.66
C TYR A 967 -17.83 20.96 -15.93
N GLY A 968 -16.96 20.48 -15.03
CA GLY A 968 -15.51 20.48 -15.24
C GLY A 968 -15.10 19.51 -16.34
N ARG A 969 -15.66 18.29 -16.32
CA ARG A 969 -15.41 17.25 -17.34
C ARG A 969 -15.78 17.73 -18.74
N ALA A 970 -16.96 18.31 -18.92
CA ALA A 970 -17.42 18.82 -20.21
C ALA A 970 -16.48 19.88 -20.80
N ILE A 971 -15.99 20.79 -19.96
CA ILE A 971 -15.05 21.84 -20.38
C ILE A 971 -13.65 21.27 -20.67
N VAL A 972 -13.16 20.31 -19.86
CA VAL A 972 -11.88 19.65 -20.13
C VAL A 972 -11.94 18.82 -21.41
N ALA A 973 -13.03 18.11 -21.67
CA ALA A 973 -13.24 17.34 -22.89
C ALA A 973 -13.19 18.19 -24.18
N MET A 974 -13.45 19.51 -24.10
CA MET A 974 -13.26 20.41 -25.25
C MET A 974 -11.79 20.62 -25.60
N SER A 975 -10.89 20.63 -24.61
CA SER A 975 -9.46 20.86 -24.83
C SER A 975 -8.62 19.58 -24.82
N GLY A 976 -9.14 18.51 -24.24
CA GLY A 976 -8.37 17.29 -23.95
C GLY A 976 -7.30 17.48 -22.86
N ALA A 977 -7.33 18.59 -22.11
CA ALA A 977 -6.28 18.95 -21.16
C ALA A 977 -6.84 19.48 -19.82
N LEU A 978 -6.15 19.15 -18.73
CA LEU A 978 -6.46 19.68 -17.39
C LEU A 978 -6.24 21.21 -17.31
N PRO A 979 -7.00 21.90 -16.44
CA PRO A 979 -6.82 23.33 -16.25
C PRO A 979 -5.46 23.67 -15.65
N GLN A 980 -4.82 24.72 -16.15
CA GLN A 980 -3.48 25.12 -15.71
C GLN A 980 -3.50 26.29 -14.72
N PRO A 981 -2.66 26.28 -13.67
CA PRO A 981 -2.55 27.39 -12.74
C PRO A 981 -1.91 28.61 -13.41
N LYS A 982 -2.51 29.79 -13.23
CA LYS A 982 -1.97 31.07 -13.74
C LYS A 982 -2.04 32.14 -12.67
N GLN A 983 -1.01 32.99 -12.60
CA GLN A 983 -1.02 34.19 -11.76
C GLN A 983 -1.58 35.36 -12.55
N LEU A 984 -2.68 35.92 -12.05
CA LEU A 984 -3.30 37.14 -12.54
C LEU A 984 -2.91 38.31 -11.64
N SER A 985 -2.78 39.50 -12.22
CA SER A 985 -2.49 40.73 -11.48
C SER A 985 -3.67 41.69 -11.59
N PHE A 986 -4.25 42.06 -10.46
CA PHE A 986 -5.38 43.00 -10.36
C PHE A 986 -5.03 44.09 -9.35
N ASN A 987 -5.04 45.37 -9.75
CA ASN A 987 -4.85 46.50 -8.81
C ASN A 987 -3.69 46.29 -7.81
N GLN A 988 -2.49 45.93 -8.31
CA GLN A 988 -1.28 45.61 -7.52
C GLN A 988 -1.36 44.33 -6.64
N THR A 989 -2.45 43.58 -6.70
CA THR A 989 -2.68 42.33 -5.98
C THR A 989 -2.53 41.14 -6.92
N ARG A 990 -1.77 40.12 -6.51
CA ARG A 990 -1.59 38.88 -7.28
C ARG A 990 -2.62 37.82 -6.87
N ARG A 991 -3.22 37.15 -7.84
CA ARG A 991 -4.23 36.10 -7.65
C ARG A 991 -3.86 34.86 -8.46
N ALA A 992 -3.86 33.71 -7.79
CA ALA A 992 -3.79 32.43 -8.49
C ALA A 992 -5.18 32.06 -9.02
N SER A 993 -5.26 31.70 -10.29
CA SER A 993 -6.44 31.20 -10.99
C SER A 993 -6.14 29.87 -11.67
N LEU A 994 -7.19 29.15 -12.06
CA LEU A 994 -7.13 28.03 -12.98
C LEU A 994 -7.64 28.49 -14.36
N VAL A 995 -6.98 28.02 -15.42
CA VAL A 995 -7.28 28.36 -16.82
C VAL A 995 -7.70 27.09 -17.55
N TYR A 996 -8.92 27.06 -18.08
CA TYR A 996 -9.41 26.03 -18.99
C TYR A 996 -9.25 26.56 -20.43
N PRO A 997 -8.31 26.01 -21.23
CA PRO A 997 -8.06 26.48 -22.59
C PRO A 997 -9.10 25.94 -23.59
N ASP A 998 -9.04 26.42 -24.82
CA ASP A 998 -9.80 25.93 -25.98
C ASP A 998 -11.32 25.81 -25.79
N VAL A 999 -11.87 26.74 -25.01
CA VAL A 999 -13.32 26.87 -24.80
C VAL A 999 -13.85 27.93 -25.76
N ASP A 1000 -14.78 27.53 -26.63
CA ASP A 1000 -15.42 28.48 -27.54
C ASP A 1000 -16.41 29.42 -26.83
N ARG A 1001 -16.88 30.42 -27.57
CA ARG A 1001 -17.82 31.41 -27.03
C ARG A 1001 -19.16 30.79 -26.63
N ALA A 1002 -19.68 29.85 -27.41
CA ALA A 1002 -21.01 29.28 -27.21
C ALA A 1002 -21.02 28.39 -25.95
N ALA A 1003 -19.99 27.57 -25.76
CA ALA A 1003 -19.73 26.79 -24.56
C ALA A 1003 -19.59 27.69 -23.33
N ALA A 1004 -18.81 28.78 -23.43
CA ALA A 1004 -18.64 29.71 -22.31
C ALA A 1004 -19.96 30.41 -21.92
N ASP A 1005 -20.77 30.83 -22.89
CA ASP A 1005 -22.08 31.45 -22.65
C ASP A 1005 -23.08 30.43 -22.06
N LEU A 1006 -23.07 29.18 -22.53
CA LEU A 1006 -23.87 28.11 -21.94
C LEU A 1006 -23.44 27.82 -20.50
N LEU A 1007 -22.14 27.66 -20.24
CA LEU A 1007 -21.60 27.46 -18.89
C LEU A 1007 -22.00 28.62 -17.95
N ALA A 1008 -21.85 29.87 -18.40
CA ALA A 1008 -22.28 31.03 -17.63
C ALA A 1008 -23.78 31.01 -17.32
N THR A 1009 -24.60 30.56 -18.28
CA THR A 1009 -26.05 30.38 -18.11
C THR A 1009 -26.38 29.28 -17.10
N LEU A 1010 -25.68 28.14 -17.15
CA LEU A 1010 -25.88 27.05 -16.19
C LEU A 1010 -25.50 27.47 -14.76
N PHE A 1011 -24.53 28.39 -14.61
CA PHE A 1011 -24.03 28.86 -13.32
C PHE A 1011 -24.76 30.11 -12.79
N THR A 1012 -25.66 30.70 -13.57
CA THR A 1012 -26.36 31.95 -13.21
C THR A 1012 -27.85 31.76 -13.42
N THR A 1013 -28.63 31.93 -12.35
CA THR A 1013 -30.05 31.64 -12.33
C THR A 1013 -30.83 32.67 -11.55
#